data_AF-A0A960PN17-F1
#
_entry.id   AF-A0A960PN17-F1
#
_cell.length_a   1.000
_cell.length_b   1.000
_cell.length_c   1.000
_cell.angle_alpha   90.00
_cell.angle_beta   90.00
_cell.angle_gamma   90.00
#
_symmetry.space_group_name_H-M   'P 1'
#
loop_
_entity.id
_entity.type
_entity.pdbx_description
1 polymer ?
#
loop_
_entity_poly.entity_id
_entity_poly.type
_entity_poly.pdbx_seq_one_letter_code
_entity_poly.pdbx_strand_id
1 'polypeptide(L)'
;MNLLRLTYYLGNTPGPSCLERDLVVEIAAAAPAAGAIVIAATAITVAAAGPATTATAAARAAAAALAAAGTAPSALALVLGFAWAAVGARGLGSRSGPLAVAVAGAAAVLALAGGAWLLQGASSRLVDLGAALGESPAVVCLRLGVWGLVFGSLLLAGRRRSADGASDGWAWAAAGLLILAGMLHDYPWAGLPLLALGGAAAALWSDPRHVLPAVGRVATLGLLAAIAAAVIWQGSYRIRLCQELRDQTLPRVAPPSDQELGDLDRQLADHFASVELTALTPRQVTGLDPQDLAFLLWRRSPLSRRNALSALVVEPEGELPYEFSFGLSVEDPGEGAVLPPELEGLPRWDGLEESGFEILQDGDRRWGTLRYWLRPRPAFLVSMRTLGSEIAASLLGRGQPGGSAVEGLPGGARYALYSEEDGRALFSPWEEAPPLPAVLTGPTSQRVSVTTPAGPAWAFSRLGTDGWEVVYLSRLRPVAALERFGNQVVGTAAVLAVIGLLFLLLALPRPAFRGLLVRIWRSYSRRLLIVYTLVLLVPLPLINLALITGVKNRLWRQQRIAGEEALVSAQRSLVDYLRDLPPGFGIDVTFPERLRSLAGVLRHDINFYWGSRESRIVSSRPELFAAGLVPKRIPGEVFSRLALGGYNLTSRQRSVAGNRYVEIYAPLRLPGARQTGFFLSVPLLAQQEEVAEELRHLRLQALLLTAALFAVLVAVSARLARGFAAPITELVEGTRRIAGGADSLGVAAPSDLELAELAEAVDEMAARIAKGRERLLREKQVVERIVEHITSGVVSLDLDRRILMR
;
A
#
# COMPACT_ATOMS: atom_id res chain seq x y z
N MET A 1 26.63 6.03 -29.07
CA MET A 1 26.17 7.28 -28.43
C MET A 1 24.76 7.23 -27.82
N ASN A 2 23.99 6.13 -27.91
CA ASN A 2 22.63 6.01 -27.32
C ASN A 2 22.46 4.89 -26.27
N LEU A 3 23.54 4.30 -25.78
CA LEU A 3 23.52 3.29 -24.69
C LEU A 3 24.08 3.82 -23.34
N LEU A 4 24.67 5.01 -23.33
CA LEU A 4 25.24 5.68 -22.15
C LEU A 4 24.24 6.61 -21.41
N ARG A 5 23.01 6.77 -21.91
CA ARG A 5 21.96 7.58 -21.26
C ARG A 5 21.03 6.79 -20.34
N LEU A 6 21.06 5.45 -20.37
CA LEU A 6 20.23 4.62 -19.48
C LEU A 6 20.85 4.40 -18.10
N THR A 7 22.18 4.52 -17.98
CA THR A 7 22.90 4.42 -16.70
C THR A 7 22.78 5.67 -15.83
N TYR A 8 22.47 6.85 -16.42
CA TYR A 8 22.34 8.10 -15.65
C TYR A 8 21.02 8.19 -14.86
N TYR A 9 19.99 7.42 -15.22
CA TYR A 9 18.73 7.33 -14.46
C TYR A 9 18.73 6.24 -13.37
N LEU A 10 19.75 5.39 -13.33
CA LEU A 10 19.92 4.33 -12.31
C LEU A 10 21.00 4.66 -11.27
N GLY A 11 21.69 5.80 -11.40
CA GLY A 11 22.81 6.20 -10.54
C GLY A 11 22.46 7.13 -9.37
N ASN A 12 21.17 7.45 -9.16
CA ASN A 12 20.73 8.30 -8.06
C ASN A 12 19.85 7.51 -7.08
N THR A 13 20.33 6.32 -6.69
CA THR A 13 19.86 5.68 -5.46
C THR A 13 20.39 6.52 -4.30
N PRO A 14 19.53 7.05 -3.39
CA PRO A 14 20.05 7.47 -2.10
C PRO A 14 20.81 6.27 -1.53
N GLY A 15 22.04 6.48 -1.04
CA GLY A 15 22.72 5.45 -0.25
C GLY A 15 21.76 4.93 0.82
N PRO A 16 21.90 3.67 1.27
CA PRO A 16 20.90 3.03 2.11
C PRO A 16 20.54 4.00 3.23
N SER A 17 19.26 4.40 3.26
CA SER A 17 18.75 5.24 4.33
C SER A 17 19.13 4.56 5.65
N CYS A 18 19.35 5.30 6.74
CA CYS A 18 19.59 4.66 8.04
C CYS A 18 18.51 3.59 8.33
N LEU A 19 17.30 3.79 7.80
CA LEU A 19 16.19 2.83 7.72
C LEU A 19 16.52 1.48 7.05
N GLU A 20 17.25 1.45 5.92
CA GLU A 20 17.67 0.20 5.27
C GLU A 20 18.81 -0.49 6.03
N ARG A 21 19.75 0.26 6.61
CA ARG A 21 20.84 -0.34 7.42
C ARG A 21 20.30 -0.94 8.72
N ASP A 22 19.41 -0.24 9.41
CA ASP A 22 18.81 -0.74 10.65
C ASP A 22 17.90 -1.97 10.37
N LEU A 23 17.11 -1.94 9.30
CA LEU A 23 16.27 -3.09 8.92
C LEU A 23 17.11 -4.33 8.52
N VAL A 24 18.26 -4.13 7.86
CA VAL A 24 19.17 -5.21 7.44
C VAL A 24 19.92 -5.80 8.64
N VAL A 25 20.36 -4.98 9.59
CA VAL A 25 21.04 -5.43 10.81
C VAL A 25 20.05 -6.13 11.77
N GLU A 26 18.82 -5.63 11.91
CA GLU A 26 17.84 -6.18 12.86
C GLU A 26 17.23 -7.51 12.41
N ILE A 27 16.93 -7.69 11.12
CA ILE A 27 16.41 -8.99 10.66
C ILE A 27 17.58 -10.02 10.54
N ALA A 28 18.85 -9.59 10.49
CA ALA A 28 20.00 -10.49 10.67
C ALA A 28 20.03 -11.09 12.09
N ALA A 29 19.56 -10.35 13.12
CA ALA A 29 19.34 -10.90 14.46
C ALA A 29 18.15 -11.88 14.53
N ALA A 30 17.19 -11.80 13.61
CA ALA A 30 16.04 -12.71 13.48
C ALA A 30 16.30 -13.94 12.56
N ALA A 31 17.46 -14.01 11.89
CA ALA A 31 17.88 -15.15 11.09
C ALA A 31 17.78 -16.53 11.79
N PRO A 32 18.10 -16.70 13.09
CA PRO A 32 17.85 -17.96 13.79
C PRO A 32 16.36 -18.32 13.91
N ALA A 33 15.45 -17.34 13.97
CA ALA A 33 14.01 -17.58 14.04
C ALA A 33 13.43 -18.00 12.68
N ALA A 34 13.85 -17.36 11.58
CA ALA A 34 13.50 -17.81 10.23
C ALA A 34 14.04 -19.23 9.93
N GLY A 35 15.27 -19.51 10.37
CA GLY A 35 15.85 -20.85 10.34
C GLY A 35 15.06 -21.87 11.18
N ALA A 36 14.62 -21.49 12.38
CA ALA A 36 13.80 -22.33 13.25
C ALA A 36 12.42 -22.64 12.65
N ILE A 37 11.81 -21.72 11.89
CA ILE A 37 10.51 -21.93 11.24
C ILE A 37 10.63 -22.88 10.06
N VAL A 38 11.68 -22.73 9.25
CA VAL A 38 11.99 -23.72 8.21
C VAL A 38 12.26 -25.07 8.89
N ILE A 39 13.03 -25.13 9.97
CA ILE A 39 13.29 -26.36 10.73
C ILE A 39 12.01 -26.96 11.32
N ALA A 40 11.07 -26.16 11.85
CA ALA A 40 9.81 -26.64 12.43
C ALA A 40 8.82 -27.13 11.36
N ALA A 41 8.64 -26.37 10.28
CA ALA A 41 7.84 -26.80 9.12
C ALA A 41 8.44 -28.06 8.49
N THR A 42 9.77 -28.17 8.44
CA THR A 42 10.51 -29.36 8.03
C THR A 42 10.31 -30.50 9.02
N ALA A 43 10.43 -30.28 10.33
CA ALA A 43 10.32 -31.32 11.35
C ALA A 43 8.91 -31.90 11.45
N ILE A 44 7.86 -31.07 11.30
CA ILE A 44 6.47 -31.53 11.30
C ILE A 44 6.14 -32.31 10.02
N THR A 45 6.69 -31.90 8.87
CA THR A 45 6.53 -32.65 7.61
C THR A 45 7.39 -33.93 7.55
N VAL A 46 8.54 -33.93 8.23
CA VAL A 46 9.48 -35.08 8.38
C VAL A 46 9.04 -36.05 9.47
N ALA A 47 8.42 -35.62 10.58
CA ALA A 47 7.87 -36.54 11.58
C ALA A 47 6.76 -37.44 11.00
N ALA A 48 6.18 -37.04 9.86
CA ALA A 48 5.23 -37.82 9.10
C ALA A 48 5.83 -38.51 7.85
N ALA A 49 7.15 -38.47 7.64
CA ALA A 49 7.84 -39.05 6.49
C ALA A 49 9.23 -39.61 6.87
N GLY A 50 9.47 -40.89 6.60
CA GLY A 50 10.78 -41.55 6.79
C GLY A 50 11.96 -40.83 6.10
N PRO A 51 13.20 -41.28 6.35
CA PRO A 51 14.39 -40.42 6.36
C PRO A 51 14.71 -39.84 4.98
N ALA A 52 14.61 -38.51 4.86
CA ALA A 52 15.12 -37.72 3.74
C ALA A 52 16.19 -36.74 4.25
N THR A 53 17.41 -37.24 4.41
CA THR A 53 18.55 -36.53 5.03
C THR A 53 19.36 -35.65 4.08
N THR A 54 19.16 -35.76 2.76
CA THR A 54 19.99 -35.05 1.76
C THR A 54 19.46 -33.67 1.36
N ALA A 55 18.14 -33.52 1.21
CA ALA A 55 17.52 -32.24 0.85
C ALA A 55 17.52 -31.23 2.01
N THR A 56 17.37 -31.72 3.23
CA THR A 56 17.42 -30.92 4.47
C THR A 56 18.83 -30.41 4.78
N ALA A 57 19.85 -31.20 4.45
CA ALA A 57 21.25 -30.77 4.50
C ALA A 57 21.56 -29.68 3.46
N ALA A 58 21.04 -29.78 2.25
CA ALA A 58 21.24 -28.77 1.20
C ALA A 58 20.56 -27.43 1.53
N ALA A 59 19.34 -27.46 2.07
CA ALA A 59 18.64 -26.26 2.53
C ALA A 59 19.35 -25.61 3.73
N ARG A 60 19.84 -26.41 4.69
CA ARG A 60 20.67 -25.94 5.82
C ARG A 60 21.99 -25.34 5.37
N ALA A 61 22.68 -25.98 4.41
CA ALA A 61 23.95 -25.49 3.86
C ALA A 61 23.77 -24.19 3.07
N ALA A 62 22.69 -24.08 2.27
CA ALA A 62 22.35 -22.85 1.56
C ALA A 62 21.98 -21.71 2.54
N ALA A 63 21.18 -22.01 3.57
CA ALA A 63 20.83 -21.04 4.61
C ALA A 63 22.07 -20.54 5.37
N ALA A 64 22.97 -21.45 5.74
CA ALA A 64 24.21 -21.13 6.44
C ALA A 64 25.18 -20.32 5.55
N ALA A 65 25.31 -20.69 4.26
CA ALA A 65 26.15 -19.97 3.31
C ALA A 65 25.64 -18.55 3.01
N LEU A 66 24.31 -18.34 2.92
CA LEU A 66 23.71 -17.03 2.69
C LEU A 66 23.71 -16.13 3.92
N ALA A 67 23.57 -16.72 5.12
CA ALA A 67 23.76 -16.02 6.39
C ALA A 67 25.22 -15.58 6.58
N ALA A 68 26.19 -16.42 6.19
CA ALA A 68 27.61 -16.08 6.21
C ALA A 68 28.00 -15.00 5.18
N ALA A 69 27.23 -14.85 4.10
CA ALA A 69 27.48 -13.87 3.03
C ALA A 69 26.93 -12.46 3.32
N GLY A 70 26.34 -12.19 4.49
CA GLY A 70 25.82 -10.87 4.85
C GLY A 70 24.65 -10.40 3.97
N THR A 71 23.93 -11.33 3.33
CA THR A 71 22.82 -10.99 2.44
C THR A 71 21.66 -10.38 3.22
N ALA A 72 20.98 -9.41 2.61
CA ALA A 72 19.82 -8.78 3.23
C ALA A 72 18.78 -9.87 3.62
N PRO A 73 18.30 -9.87 4.86
CA PRO A 73 17.46 -10.95 5.39
C PRO A 73 16.13 -11.16 4.64
N SER A 74 15.62 -10.11 3.99
CA SER A 74 14.48 -10.22 3.06
C SER A 74 14.82 -11.03 1.80
N ALA A 75 16.05 -10.92 1.28
CA ALA A 75 16.55 -11.74 0.18
C ALA A 75 16.79 -13.19 0.63
N LEU A 76 17.23 -13.41 1.87
CA LEU A 76 17.37 -14.75 2.44
C LEU A 76 16.01 -15.46 2.55
N ALA A 77 14.96 -14.77 2.99
CA ALA A 77 13.59 -15.30 3.00
C ALA A 77 13.11 -15.70 1.59
N LEU A 78 13.43 -14.90 0.57
CA LEU A 78 13.14 -15.22 -0.82
C LEU A 78 13.87 -16.48 -1.28
N VAL A 79 15.18 -16.58 -1.05
CA VAL A 79 15.97 -17.75 -1.47
C VAL A 79 15.51 -19.01 -0.74
N LEU A 80 15.24 -18.94 0.55
CA LEU A 80 14.69 -20.06 1.32
C LEU A 80 13.30 -20.49 0.81
N GLY A 81 12.42 -19.52 0.51
CA GLY A 81 11.09 -19.81 -0.05
C GLY A 81 11.18 -20.52 -1.40
N PHE A 82 12.04 -20.06 -2.31
CA PHE A 82 12.24 -20.71 -3.61
C PHE A 82 12.97 -22.06 -3.49
N ALA A 83 13.94 -22.20 -2.58
CA ALA A 83 14.59 -23.48 -2.30
C ALA A 83 13.58 -24.50 -1.77
N TRP A 84 12.68 -24.08 -0.88
CA TRP A 84 11.60 -24.91 -0.34
C TRP A 84 10.59 -25.31 -1.42
N ALA A 85 10.21 -24.38 -2.30
CA ALA A 85 9.40 -24.69 -3.47
C ALA A 85 10.07 -25.71 -4.40
N ALA A 86 11.38 -25.59 -4.63
CA ALA A 86 12.16 -26.54 -5.43
C ALA A 86 12.24 -27.92 -4.76
N VAL A 87 12.38 -27.97 -3.43
CA VAL A 87 12.29 -29.22 -2.65
C VAL A 87 10.90 -29.83 -2.77
N GLY A 88 9.83 -29.02 -2.74
CA GLY A 88 8.45 -29.46 -2.99
C GLY A 88 8.16 -29.93 -4.42
N ALA A 89 8.95 -29.49 -5.40
CA ALA A 89 8.88 -29.97 -6.78
C ALA A 89 9.70 -31.23 -7.05
N ARG A 90 10.83 -31.45 -6.35
CA ARG A 90 11.71 -32.61 -6.53
C ARG A 90 11.43 -33.70 -5.48
N GLY A 91 10.80 -34.82 -5.84
CA GLY A 91 10.77 -35.98 -4.93
C GLY A 91 9.84 -37.14 -5.29
N LEU A 92 10.40 -38.35 -5.19
CA LEU A 92 9.75 -39.66 -5.13
C LEU A 92 9.23 -39.91 -3.70
N GLY A 93 8.01 -40.45 -3.53
CA GLY A 93 7.41 -40.64 -2.20
C GLY A 93 6.17 -41.53 -2.15
N SER A 94 6.00 -42.19 -0.99
CA SER A 94 5.03 -43.22 -0.62
C SER A 94 3.56 -42.80 -0.70
N ARG A 95 2.68 -43.76 -0.99
CA ARG A 95 1.22 -43.59 -1.08
C ARG A 95 0.60 -43.46 0.32
N SER A 96 -0.32 -42.51 0.53
CA SER A 96 -1.08 -42.37 1.77
C SER A 96 -2.56 -42.11 1.49
N GLY A 97 -3.41 -42.33 2.50
CA GLY A 97 -4.84 -42.03 2.39
C GLY A 97 -5.15 -40.52 2.35
N PRO A 98 -6.35 -40.13 1.90
CA PRO A 98 -6.75 -38.72 1.76
C PRO A 98 -6.76 -37.96 3.09
N LEU A 99 -7.12 -38.63 4.20
CA LEU A 99 -7.10 -38.03 5.52
C LEU A 99 -5.68 -37.59 5.95
N ALA A 100 -4.67 -38.40 5.65
CA ALA A 100 -3.28 -38.08 5.98
C ALA A 100 -2.75 -36.90 5.15
N VAL A 101 -3.17 -36.78 3.88
CA VAL A 101 -2.87 -35.63 3.02
C VAL A 101 -3.52 -34.35 3.57
N ALA A 102 -4.79 -34.43 3.95
CA ALA A 102 -5.56 -33.33 4.50
C ALA A 102 -4.94 -32.82 5.82
N VAL A 103 -4.61 -33.73 6.74
CA VAL A 103 -3.95 -33.40 8.02
C VAL A 103 -2.57 -32.77 7.79
N ALA A 104 -1.78 -33.29 6.84
CA ALA A 104 -0.49 -32.70 6.49
C ALA A 104 -0.62 -31.28 5.93
N GLY A 105 -1.62 -31.03 5.08
CA GLY A 105 -1.94 -29.71 4.55
C GLY A 105 -2.35 -28.71 5.64
N ALA A 106 -3.26 -29.12 6.53
CA ALA A 106 -3.69 -28.31 7.67
C ALA A 106 -2.51 -27.98 8.60
N ALA A 107 -1.71 -28.99 8.98
CA ALA A 107 -0.56 -28.81 9.85
C ALA A 107 0.50 -27.89 9.24
N ALA A 108 0.74 -27.98 7.93
CA ALA A 108 1.71 -27.15 7.25
C ALA A 108 1.33 -25.65 7.29
N VAL A 109 0.08 -25.32 6.98
CA VAL A 109 -0.39 -23.93 6.96
C VAL A 109 -0.47 -23.36 8.39
N LEU A 110 -0.87 -24.16 9.39
CA LEU A 110 -0.86 -23.76 10.80
C LEU A 110 0.56 -23.56 11.35
N ALA A 111 1.52 -24.41 10.98
CA ALA A 111 2.92 -24.25 11.37
C ALA A 111 3.52 -22.97 10.77
N LEU A 112 3.20 -22.66 9.51
CA LEU A 112 3.59 -21.40 8.87
C LEU A 112 2.92 -20.19 9.53
N ALA A 113 1.66 -20.30 9.99
CA ALA A 113 1.00 -19.25 10.77
C ALA A 113 1.69 -18.99 12.11
N GLY A 114 2.03 -20.06 12.85
CA GLY A 114 2.81 -19.97 14.08
C GLY A 114 4.20 -19.36 13.85
N GLY A 115 4.86 -19.74 12.75
CA GLY A 115 6.14 -19.15 12.36
C GLY A 115 6.04 -17.67 12.00
N ALA A 116 5.03 -17.28 11.21
CA ALA A 116 4.80 -15.87 10.91
C ALA A 116 4.51 -15.05 12.18
N TRP A 117 3.77 -15.60 13.14
CA TRP A 117 3.54 -14.98 14.44
C TRP A 117 4.85 -14.80 15.24
N LEU A 118 5.72 -15.82 15.27
CA LEU A 118 7.03 -15.72 15.92
C LEU A 118 7.97 -14.70 15.24
N LEU A 119 7.99 -14.66 13.90
CA LEU A 119 8.79 -13.66 13.16
C LEU A 119 8.33 -12.24 13.48
N GLN A 120 7.02 -12.02 13.50
CA GLN A 120 6.45 -10.72 13.86
C GLN A 120 6.72 -10.35 15.32
N GLY A 121 6.83 -11.36 16.20
CA GLY A 121 7.19 -11.19 17.60
C GLY A 121 8.67 -10.84 17.81
N ALA A 122 9.56 -11.43 17.02
CA ALA A 122 11.01 -11.21 17.06
C ALA A 122 11.44 -9.89 16.39
N SER A 123 10.63 -9.37 15.45
CA SER A 123 10.90 -8.06 14.85
C SER A 123 10.62 -6.92 15.82
N SER A 124 11.56 -5.98 15.89
CA SER A 124 11.46 -4.69 16.61
C SER A 124 10.35 -3.79 16.07
N ARG A 125 10.03 -3.91 14.77
CA ARG A 125 9.01 -3.11 14.05
C ARG A 125 7.92 -3.99 13.47
N LEU A 126 6.70 -3.45 13.41
CA LEU A 126 5.59 -4.04 12.65
C LEU A 126 5.91 -4.07 11.15
N VAL A 127 6.01 -5.27 10.59
CA VAL A 127 6.17 -5.49 9.15
C VAL A 127 4.80 -5.68 8.50
N ASP A 128 4.30 -4.64 7.82
CA ASP A 128 3.04 -4.70 7.07
C ASP A 128 3.28 -5.13 5.61
N LEU A 129 2.86 -6.36 5.27
CA LEU A 129 2.86 -6.84 3.89
C LEU A 129 1.54 -6.55 3.15
N GLY A 130 0.58 -5.84 3.76
CA GLY A 130 -0.68 -5.44 3.12
C GLY A 130 -0.62 -4.14 2.31
N ALA A 131 0.47 -3.38 2.46
CA ALA A 131 0.64 -2.06 1.86
C ALA A 131 0.75 -2.08 0.31
N ALA A 132 0.71 -0.93 -0.36
CA ALA A 132 0.65 -0.91 -1.83
C ALA A 132 1.94 -1.47 -2.48
N LEU A 133 1.84 -1.90 -3.75
CA LEU A 133 3.00 -2.25 -4.57
C LEU A 133 3.95 -1.05 -4.70
N GLY A 134 5.18 -1.15 -4.18
CA GLY A 134 6.26 -0.18 -4.43
C GLY A 134 6.81 0.56 -3.20
N GLU A 135 6.32 0.31 -1.99
CA GLU A 135 6.83 1.01 -0.79
C GLU A 135 8.27 0.62 -0.42
N SER A 136 8.64 -0.66 -0.57
CA SER A 136 10.03 -1.09 -0.43
C SER A 136 10.32 -2.41 -1.16
N PRO A 137 11.55 -2.60 -1.70
CA PRO A 137 11.97 -3.87 -2.29
C PRO A 137 12.00 -5.00 -1.26
N ALA A 138 12.27 -4.69 0.02
CA ALA A 138 12.27 -5.67 1.10
C ALA A 138 10.90 -6.32 1.32
N VAL A 139 9.81 -5.55 1.26
CA VAL A 139 8.43 -6.07 1.37
C VAL A 139 8.10 -7.02 0.23
N VAL A 140 8.54 -6.72 -1.01
CA VAL A 140 8.33 -7.60 -2.17
C VAL A 140 9.06 -8.93 -1.98
N CYS A 141 10.32 -8.90 -1.55
CA CYS A 141 11.10 -10.11 -1.29
C CYS A 141 10.45 -10.98 -0.21
N LEU A 142 9.95 -10.37 0.87
CA LEU A 142 9.33 -11.09 1.97
C LEU A 142 7.97 -11.70 1.55
N ARG A 143 7.16 -10.98 0.76
CA ARG A 143 5.94 -11.54 0.15
C ARG A 143 6.24 -12.79 -0.68
N LEU A 144 7.26 -12.74 -1.54
CA LEU A 144 7.65 -13.86 -2.38
C LEU A 144 8.22 -15.02 -1.56
N GLY A 145 8.97 -14.74 -0.49
CA GLY A 145 9.51 -15.74 0.43
C GLY A 145 8.40 -16.51 1.15
N VAL A 146 7.45 -15.81 1.76
CA VAL A 146 6.28 -16.43 2.43
C VAL A 146 5.43 -17.22 1.43
N TRP A 147 5.21 -16.67 0.23
CA TRP A 147 4.53 -17.37 -0.86
C TRP A 147 5.24 -18.69 -1.23
N GLY A 148 6.56 -18.66 -1.41
CA GLY A 148 7.37 -19.84 -1.76
C GLY A 148 7.32 -20.92 -0.68
N LEU A 149 7.35 -20.54 0.60
CA LEU A 149 7.19 -21.45 1.73
C LEU A 149 5.83 -22.14 1.72
N VAL A 150 4.74 -21.39 1.53
CA VAL A 150 3.39 -21.95 1.45
C VAL A 150 3.25 -22.86 0.24
N PHE A 151 3.68 -22.40 -0.93
CA PHE A 151 3.61 -23.16 -2.19
C PHE A 151 4.37 -24.49 -2.10
N GLY A 152 5.62 -24.46 -1.61
CA GLY A 152 6.42 -25.67 -1.40
C GLY A 152 5.81 -26.63 -0.39
N SER A 153 5.25 -26.11 0.70
CA SER A 153 4.63 -26.93 1.75
C SER A 153 3.34 -27.60 1.27
N LEU A 154 2.52 -26.91 0.48
CA LEU A 154 1.33 -27.50 -0.15
C LEU A 154 1.73 -28.61 -1.13
N LEU A 155 2.70 -28.37 -2.02
CA LEU A 155 3.23 -29.39 -2.92
C LEU A 155 3.74 -30.63 -2.18
N LEU A 156 4.45 -30.44 -1.06
CA LEU A 156 4.95 -31.53 -0.22
C LEU A 156 3.81 -32.34 0.40
N ALA A 157 2.76 -31.68 0.90
CA ALA A 157 1.58 -32.34 1.45
C ALA A 157 0.82 -33.15 0.38
N GLY A 158 0.67 -32.58 -0.83
CA GLY A 158 -0.03 -33.20 -1.95
C GLY A 158 0.64 -34.47 -2.52
N ARG A 159 1.94 -34.67 -2.30
CA ARG A 159 2.70 -35.85 -2.80
C ARG A 159 2.13 -37.21 -2.42
N ARG A 160 1.37 -37.25 -1.32
CA ARG A 160 0.90 -38.48 -0.68
C ARG A 160 -0.39 -39.03 -1.30
N ARG A 161 -1.01 -38.33 -2.24
CA ARG A 161 -2.32 -38.70 -2.82
C ARG A 161 -2.22 -39.93 -3.75
N SER A 162 -3.16 -40.87 -3.59
CA SER A 162 -3.39 -41.96 -4.55
C SER A 162 -4.07 -41.42 -5.81
N ALA A 163 -3.71 -41.95 -6.99
CA ALA A 163 -3.93 -41.39 -8.33
C ALA A 163 -5.39 -41.19 -8.78
N ASP A 164 -6.38 -41.51 -7.95
CA ASP A 164 -7.79 -41.39 -8.32
C ASP A 164 -8.29 -39.95 -8.13
N GLY A 165 -8.45 -39.28 -9.28
CA GLY A 165 -9.32 -38.12 -9.53
C GLY A 165 -9.34 -37.03 -8.46
N ALA A 166 -8.35 -36.13 -8.48
CA ALA A 166 -8.51 -34.85 -7.79
C ALA A 166 -9.60 -34.04 -8.50
N SER A 167 -10.78 -33.93 -7.88
CA SER A 167 -11.86 -33.09 -8.40
C SER A 167 -11.48 -31.61 -8.29
N ASP A 168 -11.82 -30.82 -9.31
CA ASP A 168 -11.66 -29.35 -9.30
C ASP A 168 -12.44 -28.70 -8.14
N GLY A 169 -13.42 -29.40 -7.56
CA GLY A 169 -14.17 -28.96 -6.38
C GLY A 169 -13.28 -28.68 -5.16
N TRP A 170 -12.18 -29.43 -4.98
CA TRP A 170 -11.25 -29.17 -3.86
C TRP A 170 -10.51 -27.84 -4.00
N ALA A 171 -10.18 -27.42 -5.23
CA ALA A 171 -9.55 -26.11 -5.47
C ALA A 171 -10.52 -24.95 -5.15
N TRP A 172 -11.80 -25.09 -5.52
CA TRP A 172 -12.82 -24.10 -5.19
C TRP A 172 -13.12 -24.06 -3.68
N ALA A 173 -13.22 -25.23 -3.03
CA ALA A 173 -13.37 -25.31 -1.58
C ALA A 173 -12.18 -24.65 -0.86
N ALA A 174 -10.95 -24.93 -1.30
CA ALA A 174 -9.75 -24.29 -0.76
C ALA A 174 -9.82 -22.76 -0.92
N ALA A 175 -10.13 -22.26 -2.13
CA ALA A 175 -10.24 -20.83 -2.38
C ALA A 175 -11.30 -20.17 -1.49
N GLY A 176 -12.50 -20.75 -1.40
CA GLY A 176 -13.59 -20.23 -0.58
C GLY A 176 -13.24 -20.17 0.91
N LEU A 177 -12.68 -21.25 1.46
CA LEU A 177 -12.28 -21.33 2.87
C LEU A 177 -11.15 -20.36 3.21
N LEU A 178 -10.16 -20.23 2.32
CA LEU A 178 -9.04 -19.29 2.51
C LEU A 178 -9.51 -17.84 2.41
N ILE A 179 -10.43 -17.50 1.50
CA ILE A 179 -11.02 -16.16 1.40
C ILE A 179 -11.83 -15.85 2.65
N LEU A 180 -12.64 -16.80 3.15
CA LEU A 180 -13.42 -16.62 4.37
C LEU A 180 -12.53 -16.44 5.60
N ALA A 181 -11.41 -17.18 5.67
CA ALA A 181 -10.38 -16.98 6.70
C ALA A 181 -9.75 -15.57 6.60
N GLY A 182 -9.50 -15.06 5.39
CA GLY A 182 -8.99 -13.70 5.17
C GLY A 182 -9.96 -12.60 5.59
N MET A 183 -11.27 -12.81 5.40
CA MET A 183 -12.29 -11.88 5.90
C MET A 183 -12.29 -11.78 7.43
N LEU A 184 -11.90 -12.85 8.12
CA LEU A 184 -11.84 -12.95 9.59
C LEU A 184 -10.49 -12.54 10.19
N HIS A 185 -9.64 -11.79 9.48
CA HIS A 185 -8.32 -11.42 9.99
C HIS A 185 -8.31 -10.55 11.26
N ASP A 186 -9.41 -9.85 11.59
CA ASP A 186 -9.59 -9.18 12.90
C ASP A 186 -9.88 -10.16 14.05
N TYR A 187 -10.30 -11.38 13.72
CA TYR A 187 -10.50 -12.50 14.63
C TYR A 187 -9.58 -13.66 14.23
N PRO A 188 -8.25 -13.49 14.34
CA PRO A 188 -7.28 -14.43 13.81
C PRO A 188 -7.47 -15.84 14.36
N TRP A 189 -7.85 -15.96 15.64
CA TRP A 189 -8.18 -17.24 16.28
C TRP A 189 -9.40 -17.95 15.66
N ALA A 190 -10.41 -17.21 15.22
CA ALA A 190 -11.56 -17.76 14.50
C ALA A 190 -11.22 -18.10 13.03
N GLY A 191 -10.22 -17.43 12.45
CA GLY A 191 -9.71 -17.70 11.11
C GLY A 191 -8.82 -18.94 11.00
N LEU A 192 -8.10 -19.34 12.07
CA LEU A 192 -7.22 -20.52 12.08
C LEU A 192 -7.89 -21.84 11.65
N PRO A 193 -9.09 -22.22 12.14
CA PRO A 193 -9.74 -23.46 11.68
C PRO A 193 -10.08 -23.42 10.19
N LEU A 194 -10.49 -22.26 9.66
CA LEU A 194 -10.78 -22.10 8.23
C LEU A 194 -9.51 -22.13 7.38
N LEU A 195 -8.43 -21.54 7.87
CA LEU A 195 -7.10 -21.62 7.26
C LEU A 195 -6.61 -23.07 7.20
N ALA A 196 -6.81 -23.84 8.27
CA ALA A 196 -6.46 -25.26 8.34
C ALA A 196 -7.29 -26.10 7.34
N LEU A 197 -8.61 -25.90 7.28
CA LEU A 197 -9.50 -26.57 6.32
C LEU A 197 -9.17 -26.19 4.87
N GLY A 198 -8.87 -24.90 4.61
CA GLY A 198 -8.43 -24.43 3.30
C GLY A 198 -7.08 -25.03 2.87
N GLY A 199 -6.13 -25.13 3.81
CA GLY A 199 -4.85 -25.82 3.60
C GLY A 199 -5.00 -27.31 3.34
N ALA A 200 -5.91 -27.98 4.04
CA ALA A 200 -6.26 -29.38 3.81
C ALA A 200 -6.85 -29.60 2.40
N ALA A 201 -7.82 -28.77 1.99
CA ALA A 201 -8.42 -28.82 0.67
C ALA A 201 -7.41 -28.53 -0.45
N ALA A 202 -6.53 -27.53 -0.25
CA ALA A 202 -5.45 -27.22 -1.18
C ALA A 202 -4.46 -28.39 -1.32
N ALA A 203 -4.06 -29.01 -0.20
CA ALA A 203 -3.18 -30.17 -0.19
C ALA A 203 -3.78 -31.36 -0.94
N LEU A 204 -5.08 -31.64 -0.73
CA LEU A 204 -5.81 -32.68 -1.45
C LEU A 204 -5.79 -32.45 -2.97
N TRP A 205 -5.85 -31.20 -3.44
CA TRP A 205 -5.80 -30.89 -4.88
C TRP A 205 -4.37 -30.86 -5.45
N SER A 206 -3.36 -30.59 -4.62
CA SER A 206 -1.98 -30.26 -5.02
C SER A 206 -1.06 -31.43 -5.40
N ASP A 207 -1.58 -32.56 -5.90
CA ASP A 207 -0.74 -33.69 -6.33
C ASP A 207 0.27 -33.24 -7.41
N PRO A 208 1.59 -33.30 -7.16
CA PRO A 208 2.59 -32.80 -8.10
C PRO A 208 2.53 -33.50 -9.47
N ARG A 209 2.12 -34.79 -9.53
CA ARG A 209 1.99 -35.53 -10.79
C ARG A 209 0.88 -34.97 -11.67
N HIS A 210 -0.13 -34.37 -11.05
CA HIS A 210 -1.27 -33.79 -11.72
C HIS A 210 -1.08 -32.28 -11.99
N VAL A 211 -0.39 -31.59 -11.08
CA VAL A 211 -0.23 -30.12 -11.11
C VAL A 211 0.95 -29.67 -11.97
N LEU A 212 2.14 -30.25 -11.80
CA LEU A 212 3.37 -29.80 -12.47
C LEU A 212 3.34 -29.87 -14.02
N PRO A 213 2.65 -30.83 -14.67
CA PRO A 213 2.63 -30.90 -16.13
C PRO A 213 1.82 -29.79 -16.81
N ALA A 214 0.91 -29.12 -16.09
CA ALA A 214 -0.02 -28.15 -16.66
C ALA A 214 0.18 -26.75 -16.06
N VAL A 215 0.63 -25.80 -16.89
CA VAL A 215 0.88 -24.39 -16.48
C VAL A 215 -0.34 -23.77 -15.78
N GLY A 216 -1.55 -24.05 -16.26
CA GLY A 216 -2.78 -23.56 -15.63
C GLY A 216 -2.97 -24.06 -14.19
N ARG A 217 -2.59 -25.31 -13.90
CA ARG A 217 -2.70 -25.89 -12.55
C ARG A 217 -1.61 -25.39 -11.61
N VAL A 218 -0.40 -25.17 -12.12
CA VAL A 218 0.66 -24.50 -11.36
C VAL A 218 0.22 -23.08 -10.99
N ALA A 219 -0.42 -22.36 -11.91
CA ALA A 219 -0.95 -21.02 -11.65
C ALA A 219 -2.06 -21.01 -10.59
N THR A 220 -3.00 -21.97 -10.62
CA THR A 220 -4.04 -22.07 -9.58
C THR A 220 -3.47 -22.45 -8.22
N LEU A 221 -2.49 -23.36 -8.15
CA LEU A 221 -1.79 -23.65 -6.88
C LEU A 221 -1.03 -22.41 -6.37
N GLY A 222 -0.38 -21.69 -7.28
CA GLY A 222 0.30 -20.44 -6.98
C GLY A 222 -0.64 -19.37 -6.42
N LEU A 223 -1.86 -19.26 -6.96
CA LEU A 223 -2.89 -18.36 -6.44
C LEU A 223 -3.39 -18.81 -5.06
N LEU A 224 -3.68 -20.09 -4.86
CA LEU A 224 -4.06 -20.63 -3.54
C LEU A 224 -2.98 -20.36 -2.49
N ALA A 225 -1.71 -20.55 -2.85
CA ALA A 225 -0.57 -20.24 -1.99
C ALA A 225 -0.46 -18.74 -1.69
N ALA A 226 -0.77 -17.86 -2.66
CA ALA A 226 -0.79 -16.41 -2.44
C ALA A 226 -1.91 -15.99 -1.49
N ILE A 227 -3.11 -16.57 -1.61
CA ILE A 227 -4.22 -16.32 -0.69
C ILE A 227 -3.83 -16.80 0.72
N ALA A 228 -3.36 -18.04 0.86
CA ALA A 228 -2.96 -18.59 2.16
C ALA A 228 -1.81 -17.78 2.81
N ALA A 229 -0.79 -17.37 2.03
CA ALA A 229 0.30 -16.52 2.50
C ALA A 229 -0.20 -15.16 3.01
N ALA A 230 -1.17 -14.55 2.30
CA ALA A 230 -1.78 -13.30 2.74
C ALA A 230 -2.58 -13.47 4.04
N VAL A 231 -3.38 -14.53 4.15
CA VAL A 231 -4.15 -14.83 5.38
C VAL A 231 -3.22 -15.07 6.58
N ILE A 232 -2.18 -15.89 6.40
CA ILE A 232 -1.16 -16.15 7.42
C ILE A 232 -0.56 -14.83 7.92
N TRP A 233 -0.06 -14.01 7.00
CA TRP A 233 0.66 -12.79 7.40
C TRP A 233 -0.27 -11.74 8.02
N GLN A 234 -1.45 -11.49 7.43
CA GLN A 234 -2.40 -10.51 7.96
C GLN A 234 -2.92 -10.90 9.34
N GLY A 235 -3.16 -12.19 9.59
CA GLY A 235 -3.54 -12.70 10.91
C GLY A 235 -2.45 -12.44 11.94
N SER A 236 -1.20 -12.81 11.63
CA SER A 236 -0.04 -12.58 12.52
C SER A 236 0.22 -11.09 12.77
N TYR A 237 0.10 -10.26 11.72
CA TYR A 237 0.21 -8.81 11.82
C TYR A 237 -0.86 -8.22 12.75
N ARG A 238 -2.13 -8.64 12.62
CA ARG A 238 -3.22 -8.15 13.47
C ARG A 238 -3.05 -8.54 14.93
N ILE A 239 -2.55 -9.74 15.22
CA ILE A 239 -2.22 -10.15 16.59
C ILE A 239 -1.13 -9.24 17.17
N ARG A 240 -0.02 -9.07 16.44
CA ARG A 240 1.10 -8.23 16.90
C ARG A 240 0.70 -6.77 17.05
N LEU A 241 -0.11 -6.24 16.14
CA LEU A 241 -0.62 -4.87 16.20
C LEU A 241 -1.43 -4.63 17.48
N CYS A 242 -2.32 -5.56 17.86
CA CYS A 242 -3.05 -5.46 19.13
C CYS A 242 -2.11 -5.50 20.34
N GLN A 243 -1.09 -6.35 20.31
CA GLN A 243 -0.08 -6.44 21.39
C GLN A 243 0.74 -5.15 21.48
N GLU A 244 1.22 -4.63 20.35
CA GLU A 244 2.02 -3.40 20.31
C GLU A 244 1.21 -2.17 20.71
N LEU A 245 -0.06 -2.09 20.33
CA LEU A 245 -0.94 -1.00 20.77
C LEU A 245 -1.10 -1.00 22.29
N ARG A 246 -1.31 -2.17 22.89
CA ARG A 246 -1.48 -2.32 24.34
C ARG A 246 -0.18 -2.13 25.12
N ASP A 247 0.91 -2.76 24.65
CA ASP A 247 2.12 -2.95 25.44
C ASP A 247 3.19 -1.86 25.18
N GLN A 248 3.15 -1.19 24.01
CA GLN A 248 4.15 -0.18 23.63
C GLN A 248 3.54 1.18 23.28
N THR A 249 2.46 1.20 22.50
CA THR A 249 1.87 2.46 22.01
C THR A 249 1.11 3.17 23.12
N LEU A 250 0.22 2.48 23.83
CA LEU A 250 -0.56 3.07 24.92
C LEU A 250 0.35 3.68 26.01
N PRO A 251 1.45 3.02 26.47
CA PRO A 251 2.40 3.67 27.37
C PRO A 251 3.17 4.85 26.78
N ARG A 252 3.46 4.87 25.47
CA ARG A 252 4.14 6.00 24.81
C ARG A 252 3.25 7.22 24.67
N VAL A 253 1.95 7.01 24.62
CA VAL A 253 0.93 8.06 24.44
C VAL A 253 0.51 8.62 25.80
N ALA A 254 1.18 8.24 26.89
CA ALA A 254 0.99 8.76 28.25
C ALA A 254 1.80 10.04 28.49
N PRO A 255 1.40 10.88 29.47
CA PRO A 255 2.12 12.11 29.82
C PRO A 255 3.55 11.80 30.24
N PRO A 256 4.53 12.66 29.87
CA PRO A 256 5.89 12.55 30.37
C PRO A 256 5.88 12.66 31.89
N SER A 257 6.78 11.93 32.53
CA SER A 257 6.96 12.01 33.98
C SER A 257 7.57 13.36 34.40
N ASP A 258 7.32 13.79 35.64
CA ASP A 258 7.92 15.01 36.21
C ASP A 258 9.46 14.99 36.13
N GLN A 259 10.06 13.80 36.24
CA GLN A 259 11.50 13.62 36.08
C GLN A 259 11.95 13.90 34.64
N GLU A 260 11.21 13.41 33.64
CA GLU A 260 11.51 13.66 32.23
C GLU A 260 11.34 15.14 31.86
N LEU A 261 10.33 15.80 32.42
CA LEU A 261 10.12 17.24 32.25
C LEU A 261 11.23 18.05 32.93
N GLY A 262 11.60 17.73 34.17
CA GLY A 262 12.71 18.39 34.88
C GLY A 262 14.08 18.15 34.24
N ASP A 263 14.28 17.01 33.57
CA ASP A 263 15.47 16.76 32.75
C ASP A 263 15.48 17.61 31.48
N LEU A 264 14.31 17.82 30.87
CA LEU A 264 14.15 18.64 29.67
C LEU A 264 14.32 20.12 29.95
N ASP A 265 13.75 20.62 31.04
CA ASP A 265 13.89 22.02 31.45
C ASP A 265 15.36 22.38 31.71
N ARG A 266 16.08 21.52 32.44
CA ARG A 266 17.55 21.66 32.63
C ARG A 266 18.31 21.66 31.31
N GLN A 267 17.96 20.76 30.38
CA GLN A 267 18.58 20.72 29.05
C GLN A 267 18.31 22.00 28.24
N LEU A 268 17.13 22.60 28.36
CA LEU A 268 16.77 23.84 27.68
C LEU A 268 17.52 25.03 28.27
N ALA A 269 17.54 25.16 29.60
CA ALA A 269 18.29 26.19 30.31
C ALA A 269 19.80 26.11 29.98
N ASP A 270 20.40 24.93 30.13
CA ASP A 270 21.82 24.70 29.82
C ASP A 270 22.14 25.02 28.34
N HIS A 271 21.24 24.65 27.42
CA HIS A 271 21.42 24.93 26.00
C HIS A 271 21.43 26.44 25.75
N PHE A 272 20.38 27.16 26.14
CA PHE A 272 20.25 28.59 25.86
C PHE A 272 21.29 29.44 26.60
N ALA A 273 21.68 29.06 27.82
CA ALA A 273 22.78 29.71 28.54
C ALA A 273 24.13 29.56 27.82
N SER A 274 24.33 28.50 27.03
CA SER A 274 25.56 28.25 26.25
C SER A 274 25.59 28.90 24.87
N VAL A 275 24.49 29.54 24.44
CA VAL A 275 24.39 30.11 23.09
C VAL A 275 25.12 31.46 22.99
N GLU A 276 26.18 31.51 22.18
CA GLU A 276 26.81 32.76 21.75
C GLU A 276 26.29 33.20 20.37
N LEU A 277 25.70 34.40 20.27
CA LEU A 277 25.12 34.92 19.01
C LEU A 277 26.16 35.10 17.89
N THR A 278 27.41 35.42 18.23
CA THR A 278 28.55 35.53 17.30
C THR A 278 28.95 34.21 16.66
N ALA A 279 28.80 33.09 17.38
CA ALA A 279 29.07 31.75 16.85
C ALA A 279 27.96 31.26 15.90
N LEU A 280 26.75 31.83 15.99
CA LEU A 280 25.61 31.45 15.16
C LEU A 280 25.62 32.10 13.78
N THR A 281 26.38 33.20 13.58
CA THR A 281 26.33 34.01 12.35
C THR A 281 27.72 34.18 11.69
N PRO A 282 27.91 33.84 10.40
CA PRO A 282 29.22 33.96 9.72
C PRO A 282 29.70 35.40 9.48
N ARG A 283 28.81 36.39 9.60
CA ARG A 283 29.06 37.82 9.38
C ARG A 283 28.03 38.58 10.23
N GLN A 284 28.44 39.14 11.38
CA GLN A 284 27.75 40.16 12.22
C GLN A 284 26.21 40.09 12.30
N VAL A 285 25.66 40.09 13.52
CA VAL A 285 24.20 40.07 13.82
C VAL A 285 23.38 41.09 12.99
N THR A 286 23.97 42.23 12.65
CA THR A 286 23.38 43.33 11.86
C THR A 286 22.97 42.97 10.41
N GLY A 287 23.33 41.79 9.89
CA GLY A 287 22.97 41.34 8.53
C GLY A 287 21.98 40.18 8.46
N LEU A 288 21.56 39.62 9.60
CA LEU A 288 20.58 38.54 9.65
C LEU A 288 19.17 39.13 9.57
N ASP A 289 18.30 38.52 8.75
CA ASP A 289 16.87 38.82 8.83
C ASP A 289 16.41 38.42 10.24
N PRO A 290 15.85 39.33 11.05
CA PRO A 290 15.59 39.02 12.44
C PRO A 290 14.60 37.87 12.67
N GLN A 291 13.73 37.59 11.69
CA GLN A 291 12.84 36.42 11.72
C GLN A 291 13.59 35.08 11.53
N ASP A 292 14.76 35.09 10.89
CA ASP A 292 15.59 33.89 10.74
C ASP A 292 16.31 33.53 12.04
N LEU A 293 16.56 34.52 12.91
CA LEU A 293 17.24 34.30 14.19
C LEU A 293 16.44 33.37 15.11
N ALA A 294 15.16 33.69 15.32
CA ALA A 294 14.27 32.89 16.17
C ALA A 294 14.14 31.44 15.65
N PHE A 295 14.02 31.26 14.33
CA PHE A 295 14.01 29.92 13.73
C PHE A 295 15.33 29.16 13.91
N LEU A 296 16.49 29.83 13.73
CA LEU A 296 17.79 29.19 13.88
C LEU A 296 18.05 28.76 15.32
N LEU A 297 17.67 29.60 16.29
CA LEU A 297 17.73 29.29 17.72
C LEU A 297 16.82 28.10 18.06
N TRP A 298 15.56 28.14 17.62
CA TRP A 298 14.61 27.04 17.83
C TRP A 298 15.09 25.72 17.19
N ARG A 299 15.58 25.77 15.94
CA ARG A 299 16.01 24.57 15.19
C ARG A 299 17.22 23.88 15.82
N ARG A 300 18.09 24.64 16.49
CA ARG A 300 19.28 24.11 17.16
C ARG A 300 19.01 23.71 18.62
N SER A 301 17.92 24.19 19.20
CA SER A 301 17.57 23.89 20.58
C SER A 301 16.78 22.59 20.74
N PRO A 302 16.71 22.07 21.98
CA PRO A 302 15.83 20.96 22.35
C PRO A 302 14.32 21.26 22.18
N LEU A 303 13.90 22.45 21.74
CA LEU A 303 12.50 22.76 21.44
C LEU A 303 12.01 22.11 20.14
N SER A 304 12.92 21.84 19.20
CA SER A 304 12.59 21.30 17.87
C SER A 304 12.27 19.80 17.87
N ARG A 305 11.33 19.36 18.69
CA ARG A 305 10.99 17.94 18.91
C ARG A 305 9.71 17.51 18.20
N ARG A 306 9.59 16.20 17.94
CA ARG A 306 8.33 15.60 17.48
C ARG A 306 7.32 15.54 18.60
N ASN A 307 6.03 15.52 18.24
CA ASN A 307 4.91 15.46 19.19
C ASN A 307 5.02 16.51 20.30
N ALA A 308 5.51 17.70 19.98
CA ALA A 308 5.47 18.86 20.85
C ALA A 308 5.09 20.08 20.04
N LEU A 309 4.31 20.96 20.65
CA LEU A 309 4.10 22.30 20.14
C LEU A 309 5.09 23.22 20.87
N SER A 310 5.68 24.17 20.16
CA SER A 310 6.62 25.10 20.77
C SER A 310 6.50 26.48 20.18
N ALA A 311 6.87 27.48 20.96
CA ALA A 311 7.08 28.84 20.50
C ALA A 311 8.34 29.39 21.14
N LEU A 312 8.97 30.32 20.45
CA LEU A 312 10.16 31.01 20.91
C LEU A 312 10.07 32.47 20.51
N VAL A 313 10.16 33.35 21.49
CA VAL A 313 10.16 34.81 21.31
C VAL A 313 11.48 35.36 21.79
N VAL A 314 12.07 36.23 20.99
CA VAL A 314 13.34 36.88 21.27
C VAL A 314 13.11 38.39 21.30
N GLU A 315 13.34 39.03 22.44
CA GLU A 315 13.17 40.46 22.68
C GLU A 315 14.55 41.14 22.77
N PRO A 316 15.02 41.80 21.70
CA PRO A 316 16.28 42.53 21.73
C PRO A 316 16.14 43.86 22.48
N GLU A 317 17.23 44.38 23.04
CA GLU A 317 17.22 45.69 23.70
C GLU A 317 16.88 46.83 22.70
N GLY A 318 15.66 47.38 22.80
CA GLY A 318 15.24 48.55 22.02
C GLY A 318 14.69 48.25 20.63
N GLU A 319 14.48 46.98 20.28
CA GLU A 319 13.85 46.54 19.02
C GLU A 319 12.54 45.76 19.28
N LEU A 320 11.82 45.46 18.19
CA LEU A 320 10.60 44.64 18.26
C LEU A 320 10.94 43.16 18.53
N PRO A 321 10.06 42.40 19.21
CA PRO A 321 10.25 40.98 19.44
C PRO A 321 10.24 40.17 18.13
N TYR A 322 11.06 39.14 18.07
CA TYR A 322 11.13 38.15 16.99
C TYR A 322 10.54 36.83 17.45
N GLU A 323 9.44 36.41 16.83
CA GLU A 323 8.72 35.18 17.17
C GLU A 323 8.97 34.07 16.14
N PHE A 324 9.19 32.86 16.63
CA PHE A 324 9.04 31.63 15.86
C PHE A 324 8.03 30.71 16.54
N SER A 325 7.02 30.28 15.78
CA SER A 325 5.99 29.36 16.23
C SER A 325 6.08 28.01 15.52
N PHE A 326 6.00 26.94 16.31
CA PHE A 326 5.71 25.59 15.89
C PHE A 326 4.38 25.13 16.52
N GLY A 327 3.28 25.74 16.06
CA GLY A 327 1.91 25.37 16.44
C GLY A 327 1.40 25.98 17.75
N LEU A 328 2.19 26.83 18.43
CA LEU A 328 1.74 27.69 19.54
C LEU A 328 1.75 29.16 19.10
N SER A 329 0.70 29.91 19.37
CA SER A 329 0.65 31.36 19.09
C SER A 329 1.01 32.14 20.34
N VAL A 330 1.86 33.16 20.23
CA VAL A 330 2.15 34.07 21.35
C VAL A 330 1.60 35.45 21.00
N GLU A 331 0.45 35.81 21.58
CA GLU A 331 -0.19 37.11 21.35
C GLU A 331 0.47 38.22 22.18
N ASP A 332 0.66 37.96 23.47
CA ASP A 332 1.46 38.79 24.38
C ASP A 332 2.51 37.89 25.04
N PRO A 333 3.82 38.18 24.88
CA PRO A 333 4.87 37.45 25.58
C PRO A 333 4.58 37.35 27.09
N GLY A 334 3.98 38.37 27.70
CA GLY A 334 3.61 38.42 29.12
C GLY A 334 2.51 37.44 29.55
N GLU A 335 1.54 37.12 28.68
CA GLU A 335 0.33 36.35 29.01
C GLU A 335 0.45 34.84 28.72
N GLY A 336 1.55 34.41 28.09
CA GLY A 336 1.85 33.00 27.82
C GLY A 336 1.45 32.54 26.41
N ALA A 337 1.74 31.28 26.08
CA ALA A 337 1.47 30.74 24.75
C ALA A 337 0.04 30.19 24.63
N VAL A 338 -0.71 30.74 23.68
CA VAL A 338 -2.09 30.37 23.37
C VAL A 338 -2.13 29.38 22.21
N LEU A 339 -3.10 28.48 22.23
CA LEU A 339 -3.34 27.60 21.10
C LEU A 339 -4.17 28.34 20.05
N PRO A 340 -3.76 28.36 18.76
CA PRO A 340 -4.61 28.88 17.71
C PRO A 340 -5.98 28.18 17.68
N PRO A 341 -7.08 28.87 17.34
CA PRO A 341 -8.43 28.28 17.26
C PRO A 341 -8.49 27.03 16.38
N GLU A 342 -7.65 26.96 15.34
CA GLU A 342 -7.59 25.82 14.42
C GLU A 342 -6.93 24.58 15.02
N LEU A 343 -6.21 24.74 16.14
CA LEU A 343 -5.52 23.67 16.86
C LEU A 343 -6.20 23.32 18.18
N GLU A 344 -7.24 24.05 18.61
CA GLU A 344 -8.01 23.77 19.85
C GLU A 344 -8.52 22.33 19.94
N GLY A 345 -8.83 21.71 18.81
CA GLY A 345 -9.30 20.33 18.74
C GLY A 345 -8.22 19.26 18.88
N LEU A 346 -6.95 19.60 19.17
CA LEU A 346 -5.86 18.61 19.32
C LEU A 346 -5.84 17.94 20.70
N PRO A 347 -5.34 16.69 20.79
CA PRO A 347 -5.16 16.04 22.07
C PRO A 347 -4.05 16.72 22.86
N ARG A 348 -4.35 17.08 24.10
CA ARG A 348 -3.41 17.70 25.04
C ARG A 348 -3.63 17.20 26.46
N TRP A 349 -2.58 17.36 27.25
CA TRP A 349 -2.62 17.25 28.70
C TRP A 349 -2.71 18.64 29.29
N ASP A 350 -3.56 18.82 30.30
CA ASP A 350 -3.76 20.11 30.94
C ASP A 350 -2.66 20.34 31.98
N GLY A 351 -2.06 21.53 32.00
CA GLY A 351 -1.02 21.89 32.98
C GLY A 351 0.41 21.42 32.68
N LEU A 352 0.67 20.72 31.57
CA LEU A 352 2.01 20.27 31.16
C LEU A 352 2.74 21.26 30.24
N GLU A 353 2.62 22.56 30.48
CA GLU A 353 3.35 23.58 29.71
C GLU A 353 4.66 23.95 30.39
N GLU A 354 5.76 23.68 29.70
CA GLU A 354 7.08 24.13 30.10
C GLU A 354 7.32 25.51 29.50
N SER A 355 7.64 26.48 30.35
CA SER A 355 8.02 27.82 29.91
C SER A 355 9.21 28.31 30.69
N GLY A 356 10.09 29.03 30.00
CA GLY A 356 11.30 29.57 30.61
C GLY A 356 11.73 30.86 29.93
N PHE A 357 12.63 31.57 30.60
CA PHE A 357 13.26 32.75 30.05
C PHE A 357 14.76 32.71 30.30
N GLU A 358 15.52 33.17 29.32
CA GLU A 358 16.97 33.20 29.36
C GLU A 358 17.50 34.51 28.78
N ILE A 359 18.67 34.94 29.24
CA ILE A 359 19.30 36.18 28.77
C ILE A 359 20.31 35.83 27.67
N LEU A 360 20.09 36.34 26.46
CA LEU A 360 21.01 36.17 25.35
C LEU A 360 22.17 37.17 25.46
N GLN A 361 23.38 36.66 25.27
CA GLN A 361 24.62 37.44 25.31
C GLN A 361 25.25 37.53 23.91
N ASP A 362 25.81 38.71 23.61
CA ASP A 362 26.66 38.97 22.46
C ASP A 362 28.05 39.38 22.98
N GLY A 363 28.96 38.40 23.08
CA GLY A 363 30.21 38.57 23.83
C GLY A 363 29.93 38.86 25.31
N ASP A 364 30.54 39.91 25.85
CA ASP A 364 30.35 40.32 27.26
C ASP A 364 29.09 41.20 27.50
N ARG A 365 28.27 41.45 26.47
CA ARG A 365 27.11 42.35 26.56
C ARG A 365 25.79 41.59 26.49
N ARG A 366 24.82 42.00 27.32
CA ARG A 366 23.43 41.55 27.21
C ARG A 366 22.84 42.09 25.91
N TRP A 367 22.30 41.20 25.09
CA TRP A 367 21.74 41.54 23.78
C TRP A 367 20.21 41.56 23.81
N GLY A 368 19.59 40.65 24.56
CA GLY A 368 18.14 40.57 24.68
C GLY A 368 17.67 39.45 25.59
N THR A 369 16.35 39.32 25.74
CA THR A 369 15.69 38.24 26.50
C THR A 369 15.08 37.23 25.54
N LEU A 370 15.26 35.95 25.81
CA LEU A 370 14.61 34.86 25.10
C LEU A 370 13.54 34.24 26.00
N ARG A 371 12.35 34.04 25.47
CA ARG A 371 11.26 33.33 26.13
C ARG A 371 10.86 32.15 25.27
N TYR A 372 10.68 30.99 25.89
CA TYR A 372 10.26 29.79 25.19
C TYR A 372 9.08 29.14 25.87
N TRP A 373 8.29 28.45 25.05
CA TRP A 373 7.19 27.62 25.48
C TRP A 373 7.28 26.28 24.76
N LEU A 374 7.04 25.21 25.51
CA LEU A 374 6.94 23.86 25.00
C LEU A 374 5.74 23.19 25.65
N ARG A 375 4.83 22.70 24.82
CA ARG A 375 3.70 21.89 25.25
C ARG A 375 3.80 20.50 24.60
N PRO A 376 4.03 19.43 25.38
CA PRO A 376 4.11 18.08 24.86
C PRO A 376 2.72 17.61 24.41
N ARG A 377 2.70 16.72 23.42
CA ARG A 377 1.51 16.05 22.92
C ARG A 377 1.62 14.55 23.19
N PRO A 378 0.52 13.80 23.08
CA PRO A 378 0.60 12.35 23.19
C PRO A 378 1.63 11.78 22.20
N ALA A 379 2.39 10.77 22.63
CA ALA A 379 3.58 10.24 21.96
C ALA A 379 4.83 11.13 21.99
N PHE A 380 4.87 12.14 22.88
CA PHE A 380 6.07 12.90 23.19
C PHE A 380 7.13 12.04 23.89
N LEU A 381 8.38 12.16 23.46
CA LEU A 381 9.52 11.46 24.08
C LEU A 381 10.75 12.37 24.15
N VAL A 382 11.29 12.52 25.36
CA VAL A 382 12.49 13.36 25.62
C VAL A 382 13.75 12.81 24.94
N SER A 383 13.79 11.53 24.55
CA SER A 383 14.92 10.94 23.84
C SER A 383 14.83 11.04 22.31
N MET A 384 13.67 11.34 21.74
CA MET A 384 13.51 11.42 20.28
C MET A 384 14.20 12.67 19.73
N ARG A 385 15.11 12.44 18.77
CA ARG A 385 15.93 13.50 18.15
C ARG A 385 15.07 14.58 17.50
N THR A 386 15.68 15.75 17.39
CA THR A 386 15.14 16.94 16.75
C THR A 386 14.60 16.64 15.35
N LEU A 387 13.51 17.31 14.97
CA LEU A 387 12.98 17.32 13.61
C LEU A 387 14.17 17.70 12.69
N GLY A 388 14.72 16.74 11.97
CA GLY A 388 15.89 16.98 11.10
C GLY A 388 15.44 17.46 9.73
N SER A 389 15.45 16.54 8.76
CA SER A 389 14.90 16.77 7.41
C SER A 389 13.38 16.84 7.37
N GLU A 390 12.69 16.49 8.47
CA GLU A 390 11.23 16.39 8.53
C GLU A 390 10.54 17.67 9.01
N ILE A 391 11.30 18.67 9.49
CA ILE A 391 10.77 20.01 9.87
C ILE A 391 9.87 20.56 8.75
N ALA A 392 10.32 20.42 7.50
CA ALA A 392 9.59 20.94 6.36
C ALA A 392 8.19 20.32 6.26
N ALA A 393 8.08 19.01 6.35
CA ALA A 393 6.79 18.32 6.27
C ALA A 393 5.89 18.69 7.45
N SER A 394 6.42 18.69 8.68
CA SER A 394 5.65 19.03 9.87
C SER A 394 5.21 20.50 9.89
N LEU A 395 6.07 21.45 9.48
CA LEU A 395 5.69 22.85 9.35
C LEU A 395 4.61 23.06 8.28
N LEU A 396 4.72 22.40 7.12
CA LEU A 396 3.67 22.48 6.09
C LEU A 396 2.31 22.01 6.64
N GLY A 397 2.31 20.97 7.50
CA GLY A 397 1.14 20.47 8.21
C GLY A 397 0.82 21.14 9.55
N ARG A 398 1.34 22.34 9.86
CA ARG A 398 1.08 23.06 11.13
C ARG A 398 1.44 22.27 12.41
N GLY A 399 2.55 21.53 12.37
CA GLY A 399 2.95 20.63 13.45
C GLY A 399 2.23 19.27 13.43
N GLN A 400 1.48 18.97 12.35
CA GLN A 400 0.84 17.67 12.10
C GLN A 400 1.41 17.07 10.81
N PRO A 401 2.35 16.12 10.89
CA PRO A 401 2.73 15.37 9.70
C PRO A 401 1.64 14.36 9.33
N GLY A 402 0.98 14.52 8.18
CA GLY A 402 0.14 13.48 7.57
C GLY A 402 -1.27 13.32 8.15
N GLY A 403 -1.90 14.40 8.63
CA GLY A 403 -3.31 14.41 9.05
C GLY A 403 -3.67 13.56 10.29
N SER A 404 -2.70 12.95 10.99
CA SER A 404 -2.96 12.24 12.24
C SER A 404 -2.75 13.14 13.47
N ALA A 405 -3.76 13.22 14.34
CA ALA A 405 -3.70 14.01 15.58
C ALA A 405 -2.65 13.51 16.59
N VAL A 406 -2.10 12.32 16.39
CA VAL A 406 -0.94 11.78 17.13
C VAL A 406 -0.01 11.14 16.10
N GLU A 407 1.25 11.57 16.06
CA GLU A 407 2.24 11.07 15.11
C GLU A 407 2.76 9.69 15.52
N GLY A 408 2.97 8.80 14.55
CA GLY A 408 3.53 7.46 14.80
C GLY A 408 2.52 6.42 15.27
N LEU A 409 1.21 6.75 15.33
CA LEU A 409 0.17 5.75 15.48
C LEU A 409 0.12 4.84 14.24
N PRO A 410 0.03 3.51 14.42
CA PRO A 410 -0.12 2.60 13.28
C PRO A 410 -1.44 2.84 12.55
N GLY A 411 -1.44 2.65 11.22
CA GLY A 411 -2.59 2.96 10.37
C GLY A 411 -3.89 2.27 10.83
N GLY A 412 -4.94 3.08 11.03
CA GLY A 412 -6.25 2.63 11.54
C GLY A 412 -6.39 2.65 13.06
N ALA A 413 -5.34 3.00 13.80
CA ALA A 413 -5.44 3.36 15.21
C ALA A 413 -5.78 4.85 15.37
N ARG A 414 -6.58 5.17 16.39
CA ARG A 414 -7.00 6.51 16.78
C ARG A 414 -6.84 6.66 18.28
N TYR A 415 -6.47 7.85 18.74
CA TYR A 415 -6.34 8.16 20.16
C TYR A 415 -7.54 8.98 20.63
N ALA A 416 -7.93 8.81 21.89
CA ALA A 416 -8.92 9.62 22.59
C ALA A 416 -8.47 9.82 24.05
N LEU A 417 -8.83 10.95 24.63
CA LEU A 417 -8.60 11.28 26.03
C LEU A 417 -9.92 11.59 26.69
N TYR A 418 -10.16 11.05 27.88
CA TYR A 418 -11.41 11.17 28.62
C TYR A 418 -11.14 11.65 30.04
N SER A 419 -12.01 12.50 30.58
CA SER A 419 -11.95 12.95 31.97
C SER A 419 -12.17 11.77 32.93
N GLU A 420 -11.42 11.75 34.03
CA GLU A 420 -11.59 10.75 35.09
C GLU A 420 -12.95 10.88 35.80
N GLU A 421 -13.37 12.11 36.11
CA GLU A 421 -14.54 12.41 36.96
C GLU A 421 -15.86 12.10 36.24
N ASP A 422 -16.00 12.57 35.00
CA ASP A 422 -17.27 12.55 34.25
C ASP A 422 -17.28 11.56 33.07
N GLY A 423 -16.13 10.99 32.70
CA GLY A 423 -16.00 10.14 31.51
C GLY A 423 -16.27 10.86 30.18
N ARG A 424 -16.34 12.21 30.19
CA ARG A 424 -16.48 13.04 28.99
C ARG A 424 -15.20 13.02 28.17
N ALA A 425 -15.31 13.03 26.84
CA ALA A 425 -14.14 13.12 25.98
C ALA A 425 -13.51 14.52 26.11
N LEU A 426 -12.31 14.58 26.68
CA LEU A 426 -11.44 15.76 26.64
C LEU A 426 -10.86 15.94 25.23
N PHE A 427 -10.56 14.83 24.57
CA PHE A 427 -10.23 14.77 23.16
C PHE A 427 -10.89 13.56 22.51
N SER A 428 -11.59 13.79 21.41
CA SER A 428 -12.21 12.74 20.61
C SER A 428 -11.69 12.80 19.17
N PRO A 429 -11.32 11.65 18.58
CA PRO A 429 -10.99 11.56 17.16
C PRO A 429 -12.23 11.59 16.25
N TRP A 430 -13.42 11.79 16.83
CA TRP A 430 -14.71 11.91 16.15
C TRP A 430 -15.42 13.19 16.59
N GLU A 431 -16.15 13.82 15.66
CA GLU A 431 -16.93 15.03 15.93
C GLU A 431 -18.00 14.81 17.02
N GLU A 432 -18.58 13.61 17.11
CA GLU A 432 -19.66 13.32 18.04
C GLU A 432 -19.21 13.18 19.50
N ALA A 433 -17.89 13.15 19.77
CA ALA A 433 -17.29 13.08 21.11
C ALA A 433 -18.00 12.10 22.09
N PRO A 434 -18.13 10.81 21.72
CA PRO A 434 -18.90 9.84 22.51
C PRO A 434 -18.28 9.66 23.89
N PRO A 435 -19.07 9.53 24.98
CA PRO A 435 -18.56 9.36 26.34
C PRO A 435 -17.82 8.01 26.50
N LEU A 436 -16.95 7.93 27.52
CA LEU A 436 -16.16 6.74 27.81
C LEU A 436 -17.09 5.53 28.12
N PRO A 437 -17.00 4.43 27.36
CA PRO A 437 -17.73 3.20 27.68
C PRO A 437 -17.35 2.65 29.05
N ALA A 438 -18.33 2.31 29.89
CA ALA A 438 -18.11 1.75 31.23
C ALA A 438 -17.30 0.43 31.24
N VAL A 439 -17.20 -0.27 30.11
CA VAL A 439 -16.36 -1.49 29.99
C VAL A 439 -14.86 -1.16 30.00
N LEU A 440 -14.48 0.10 29.74
CA LEU A 440 -13.10 0.56 29.68
C LEU A 440 -12.56 1.14 30.99
N THR A 441 -13.41 1.31 32.01
CA THR A 441 -13.01 1.84 33.33
C THR A 441 -12.52 0.77 34.31
N GLY A 442 -12.42 -0.50 33.88
CA GLY A 442 -11.92 -1.61 34.70
C GLY A 442 -10.40 -1.61 34.86
N PRO A 443 -9.85 -2.31 35.88
CA PRO A 443 -8.41 -2.36 36.21
C PRO A 443 -7.55 -3.11 35.18
N THR A 444 -8.07 -3.37 33.98
CA THR A 444 -7.37 -4.14 32.96
C THR A 444 -7.41 -3.42 31.62
N SER A 445 -6.23 -3.09 31.12
CA SER A 445 -5.89 -2.75 29.73
C SER A 445 -6.12 -3.94 28.78
N GLN A 446 -7.27 -4.60 28.91
CA GLN A 446 -7.68 -5.72 28.08
C GLN A 446 -8.26 -5.22 26.75
N ARG A 447 -8.13 -6.06 25.73
CA ARG A 447 -8.71 -5.82 24.41
C ARG A 447 -10.24 -5.91 24.51
N VAL A 448 -10.93 -4.77 24.47
CA VAL A 448 -12.40 -4.71 24.52
C VAL A 448 -12.96 -4.33 23.16
N SER A 449 -14.05 -4.98 22.76
CA SER A 449 -14.80 -4.59 21.54
C SER A 449 -15.78 -3.48 21.88
N VAL A 450 -15.65 -2.33 21.24
CA VAL A 450 -16.52 -1.16 21.43
C VAL A 450 -17.14 -0.73 20.10
N THR A 451 -18.31 -0.11 20.16
CA THR A 451 -18.93 0.59 19.02
C THR A 451 -18.58 2.07 19.06
N THR A 452 -17.88 2.55 18.04
CA THR A 452 -17.51 3.96 17.87
C THR A 452 -18.34 4.59 16.75
N PRO A 453 -18.38 5.93 16.60
CA PRO A 453 -19.06 6.59 15.49
C PRO A 453 -18.57 6.13 14.10
N ALA A 454 -17.27 5.84 13.96
CA ALA A 454 -16.71 5.24 12.74
C ALA A 454 -17.01 3.74 12.57
N GLY A 455 -17.71 3.13 13.53
CA GLY A 455 -18.11 1.74 13.54
C GLY A 455 -17.40 0.90 14.61
N PRO A 456 -17.44 -0.43 14.49
CA PRO A 456 -16.84 -1.33 15.47
C PRO A 456 -15.31 -1.15 15.59
N ALA A 457 -14.78 -1.10 16.81
CA ALA A 457 -13.34 -0.97 17.08
C ALA A 457 -12.89 -1.85 18.26
N TRP A 458 -11.61 -2.17 18.30
CA TRP A 458 -10.93 -2.66 19.50
C TRP A 458 -10.43 -1.46 20.29
N ALA A 459 -10.68 -1.42 21.59
CA ALA A 459 -10.26 -0.34 22.46
C ALA A 459 -9.30 -0.89 23.54
N PHE A 460 -8.28 -0.09 23.85
CA PHE A 460 -7.32 -0.33 24.92
C PHE A 460 -7.27 0.93 25.78
N SER A 461 -7.60 0.81 27.06
CA SER A 461 -7.63 1.94 28.00
C SER A 461 -6.56 1.82 29.07
N ARG A 462 -6.12 2.97 29.56
CA ARG A 462 -5.25 3.14 30.72
C ARG A 462 -5.69 4.39 31.49
N LEU A 463 -5.60 4.36 32.82
CA LEU A 463 -5.76 5.54 33.65
C LEU A 463 -4.42 6.28 33.73
N GLY A 464 -4.40 7.53 33.28
CA GLY A 464 -3.30 8.49 33.37
C GLY A 464 -3.55 9.56 34.45
N THR A 465 -2.77 10.64 34.44
CA THR A 465 -2.90 11.76 35.40
C THR A 465 -4.11 12.64 35.13
N ASP A 466 -4.43 12.84 33.84
CA ASP A 466 -5.49 13.77 33.39
C ASP A 466 -6.79 13.02 33.04
N GLY A 467 -6.79 11.69 33.20
CA GLY A 467 -7.93 10.81 33.02
C GLY A 467 -7.65 9.55 32.19
N TRP A 468 -8.67 9.04 31.52
CA TRP A 468 -8.59 7.79 30.77
C TRP A 468 -8.05 8.01 29.36
N GLU A 469 -6.90 7.42 29.08
CA GLU A 469 -6.29 7.37 27.77
C GLU A 469 -6.77 6.13 27.03
N VAL A 470 -7.32 6.32 25.82
CA VAL A 470 -7.87 5.21 25.04
C VAL A 470 -7.31 5.22 23.63
N VAL A 471 -6.77 4.08 23.21
CA VAL A 471 -6.41 3.84 21.81
C VAL A 471 -7.42 2.90 21.18
N TYR A 472 -8.07 3.37 20.11
CA TYR A 472 -9.04 2.64 19.32
C TYR A 472 -8.41 2.13 18.02
N LEU A 473 -8.48 0.84 17.78
CA LEU A 473 -8.14 0.23 16.50
C LEU A 473 -9.43 -0.12 15.76
N SER A 474 -9.72 0.57 14.66
CA SER A 474 -10.92 0.30 13.85
C SER A 474 -10.93 -1.14 13.35
N ARG A 475 -12.05 -1.85 13.57
CA ARG A 475 -12.27 -3.16 12.96
C ARG A 475 -12.58 -2.95 11.49
N LEU A 476 -11.91 -3.70 10.63
CA LEU A 476 -12.16 -3.67 9.21
C LEU A 476 -13.48 -4.39 8.92
N ARG A 477 -14.38 -3.69 8.22
CA ARG A 477 -15.56 -4.34 7.64
C ARG A 477 -15.11 -5.45 6.68
N PRO A 478 -15.91 -6.51 6.45
CA PRO A 478 -15.51 -7.64 5.61
C PRO A 478 -15.02 -7.23 4.20
N VAL A 479 -15.60 -6.16 3.65
CA VAL A 479 -15.18 -5.59 2.35
C VAL A 479 -13.78 -4.96 2.43
N ALA A 480 -13.49 -4.18 3.49
CA ALA A 480 -12.18 -3.58 3.70
C ALA A 480 -11.12 -4.63 4.09
N ALA A 481 -11.53 -5.72 4.74
CA ALA A 481 -10.70 -6.89 4.96
C ALA A 481 -10.29 -7.53 3.62
N LEU A 482 -11.28 -7.77 2.74
CA LEU A 482 -11.09 -8.30 1.39
C LEU A 482 -10.14 -7.43 0.56
N GLU A 483 -10.27 -6.11 0.68
CA GLU A 483 -9.39 -5.13 0.07
C GLU A 483 -7.94 -5.30 0.50
N ARG A 484 -7.70 -5.31 1.82
CA ARG A 484 -6.36 -5.33 2.39
C ARG A 484 -5.59 -6.60 2.02
N PHE A 485 -6.19 -7.79 2.19
CA PHE A 485 -5.50 -9.01 1.80
C PHE A 485 -5.50 -9.19 0.27
N GLY A 486 -6.54 -8.73 -0.43
CA GLY A 486 -6.62 -8.74 -1.89
C GLY A 486 -5.45 -7.99 -2.53
N ASN A 487 -5.06 -6.84 -1.98
CA ASN A 487 -3.89 -6.09 -2.43
C ASN A 487 -2.59 -6.90 -2.34
N GLN A 488 -2.41 -7.65 -1.25
CA GLN A 488 -1.26 -8.52 -1.07
C GLN A 488 -1.28 -9.69 -2.08
N VAL A 489 -2.45 -10.31 -2.31
CA VAL A 489 -2.61 -11.41 -3.28
C VAL A 489 -2.34 -10.93 -4.70
N VAL A 490 -3.00 -9.85 -5.13
CA VAL A 490 -2.83 -9.25 -6.47
C VAL A 490 -1.40 -8.78 -6.66
N GLY A 491 -0.81 -8.14 -5.64
CA GLY A 491 0.58 -7.69 -5.70
C GLY A 491 1.57 -8.85 -5.87
N THR A 492 1.38 -9.94 -5.12
CA THR A 492 2.21 -11.15 -5.24
C THR A 492 2.02 -11.82 -6.59
N ALA A 493 0.78 -11.96 -7.06
CA ALA A 493 0.47 -12.55 -8.37
C ALA A 493 1.04 -11.72 -9.53
N ALA A 494 0.98 -10.39 -9.46
CA ALA A 494 1.55 -9.51 -10.48
C ALA A 494 3.06 -9.65 -10.57
N VAL A 495 3.76 -9.68 -9.43
CA VAL A 495 5.22 -9.87 -9.39
C VAL A 495 5.60 -11.25 -9.94
N LEU A 496 4.88 -12.31 -9.55
CA LEU A 496 5.09 -13.66 -10.09
C LEU A 496 4.82 -13.73 -11.60
N ALA A 497 3.81 -13.03 -12.11
CA ALA A 497 3.53 -12.96 -13.53
C ALA A 497 4.65 -12.25 -14.31
N VAL A 498 5.20 -11.16 -13.77
CA VAL A 498 6.36 -10.46 -14.36
C VAL A 498 7.60 -11.34 -14.34
N ILE A 499 7.89 -12.02 -13.22
CA ILE A 499 9.00 -12.97 -13.12
C ILE A 499 8.82 -14.12 -14.12
N GLY A 500 7.61 -14.68 -14.22
CA GLY A 500 7.28 -15.73 -15.18
C GLY A 500 7.43 -15.28 -16.64
N LEU A 501 7.00 -14.06 -16.96
CA LEU A 501 7.17 -13.48 -18.29
C LEU A 501 8.65 -13.24 -18.63
N LEU A 502 9.43 -12.68 -17.69
CA LEU A 502 10.87 -12.50 -17.86
C LEU A 502 11.57 -13.85 -18.04
N PHE A 503 11.24 -14.85 -17.21
CA PHE A 503 11.77 -16.20 -17.36
C PHE A 503 11.40 -16.80 -18.73
N LEU A 504 10.17 -16.63 -19.20
CA LEU A 504 9.76 -17.06 -20.53
C LEU A 504 10.57 -16.36 -21.64
N LEU A 505 10.85 -15.07 -21.50
CA LEU A 505 11.63 -14.28 -22.46
C LEU A 505 13.14 -14.62 -22.44
N LEU A 506 13.70 -14.97 -21.27
CA LEU A 506 15.11 -15.27 -21.11
C LEU A 506 15.44 -16.75 -21.34
N ALA A 507 14.55 -17.67 -20.95
CA ALA A 507 14.81 -19.12 -20.97
C ALA A 507 14.39 -19.80 -22.28
N LEU A 508 13.43 -19.26 -23.03
CA LEU A 508 13.07 -19.83 -24.34
C LEU A 508 14.00 -19.28 -25.45
N PRO A 509 14.60 -20.15 -26.28
CA PRO A 509 15.24 -19.68 -27.50
C PRO A 509 14.22 -18.98 -28.39
N ARG A 510 14.61 -17.85 -29.00
CA ARG A 510 13.76 -17.03 -29.89
C ARG A 510 12.90 -17.83 -30.88
N PRO A 511 13.39 -18.90 -31.56
CA PRO A 511 12.54 -19.70 -32.44
C PRO A 511 11.44 -20.49 -31.72
N ALA A 512 11.70 -20.99 -30.50
CA ALA A 512 10.69 -21.71 -29.70
C ALA A 512 9.60 -20.75 -29.19
N PHE A 513 9.99 -19.55 -28.75
CA PHE A 513 9.05 -18.50 -28.37
C PHE A 513 8.16 -18.09 -29.55
N ARG A 514 8.75 -17.88 -30.73
CA ARG A 514 8.01 -17.57 -31.96
C ARG A 514 7.08 -18.71 -32.36
N GLY A 515 7.53 -19.95 -32.25
CA GLY A 515 6.72 -21.15 -32.51
C GLY A 515 5.53 -21.28 -31.56
N LEU A 516 5.71 -20.98 -30.27
CA LEU A 516 4.66 -21.02 -29.26
C LEU A 516 3.61 -19.91 -29.51
N LEU A 517 4.06 -18.69 -29.84
CA LEU A 517 3.19 -17.59 -30.27
C LEU A 517 2.37 -17.94 -31.50
N VAL A 518 2.99 -18.47 -32.55
CA VAL A 518 2.31 -18.86 -33.78
C VAL A 518 1.31 -20.00 -33.52
N ARG A 519 1.63 -20.94 -32.62
CA ARG A 519 0.73 -22.04 -32.24
C ARG A 519 -0.50 -21.55 -31.48
N ILE A 520 -0.32 -20.59 -30.57
CA ILE A 520 -1.43 -19.92 -29.87
C ILE A 520 -2.29 -19.15 -30.89
N TRP A 521 -1.64 -18.42 -31.81
CA TRP A 521 -2.28 -17.65 -32.86
C TRP A 521 -2.78 -18.47 -34.06
N ARG A 522 -2.68 -19.80 -34.13
CA ARG A 522 -3.21 -20.59 -35.27
C ARG A 522 -4.56 -21.24 -34.99
N SER A 523 -4.90 -21.50 -33.73
CA SER A 523 -6.20 -22.07 -33.36
C SER A 523 -7.29 -21.00 -33.39
N TYR A 524 -8.36 -21.23 -34.17
CA TYR A 524 -9.51 -20.32 -34.28
C TYR A 524 -10.15 -20.05 -32.90
N SER A 525 -10.36 -21.11 -32.11
CA SER A 525 -10.88 -21.01 -30.73
C SER A 525 -9.98 -20.14 -29.83
N ARG A 526 -8.65 -20.29 -29.91
CA ARG A 526 -7.71 -19.48 -29.10
C ARG A 526 -7.63 -18.03 -29.55
N ARG A 527 -7.73 -17.76 -30.86
CA ARG A 527 -7.82 -16.38 -31.38
C ARG A 527 -9.07 -15.70 -30.84
N LEU A 528 -10.22 -16.36 -30.95
CA LEU A 528 -11.50 -15.84 -30.48
C LEU A 528 -11.46 -15.57 -28.96
N LEU A 529 -10.89 -16.49 -28.18
CA LEU A 529 -10.73 -16.33 -26.74
C LEU A 529 -9.79 -15.16 -26.39
N ILE A 530 -8.66 -15.00 -27.10
CA ILE A 530 -7.76 -13.85 -26.91
C ILE A 530 -8.45 -12.54 -27.27
N VAL A 531 -9.15 -12.47 -28.41
CA VAL A 531 -9.85 -11.27 -28.85
C VAL A 531 -10.95 -10.89 -27.86
N TYR A 532 -11.81 -11.84 -27.44
CA TYR A 532 -12.82 -11.57 -26.43
C TYR A 532 -12.20 -11.18 -25.10
N THR A 533 -11.15 -11.88 -24.64
CA THR A 533 -10.47 -11.50 -23.40
C THR A 533 -9.89 -10.10 -23.51
N LEU A 534 -9.28 -9.72 -24.63
CA LEU A 534 -8.66 -8.41 -24.81
C LEU A 534 -9.71 -7.29 -24.93
N VAL A 535 -10.82 -7.54 -25.66
CA VAL A 535 -11.95 -6.60 -25.78
C VAL A 535 -12.65 -6.39 -24.44
N LEU A 536 -12.72 -7.40 -23.57
CA LEU A 536 -13.37 -7.29 -22.26
C LEU A 536 -12.41 -6.84 -21.14
N LEU A 537 -11.12 -7.19 -21.24
CA LEU A 537 -10.11 -6.89 -20.23
C LEU A 537 -9.46 -5.52 -20.42
N VAL A 538 -9.25 -5.04 -21.64
CA VAL A 538 -8.55 -3.75 -21.87
C VAL A 538 -9.37 -2.52 -21.46
N PRO A 539 -10.70 -2.45 -21.69
CA PRO A 539 -11.48 -1.29 -21.28
C PRO A 539 -11.49 -1.08 -19.77
N LEU A 540 -11.42 -2.16 -19.00
CA LEU A 540 -11.45 -2.15 -17.54
C LEU A 540 -10.35 -1.30 -16.87
N PRO A 541 -9.04 -1.59 -17.05
CA PRO A 541 -7.97 -0.76 -16.55
C PRO A 541 -7.94 0.61 -17.23
N LEU A 542 -8.44 0.73 -18.47
CA LEU A 542 -8.49 2.01 -19.17
C LEU A 542 -9.53 2.95 -18.56
N ILE A 543 -10.72 2.42 -18.23
CA ILE A 543 -11.77 3.12 -17.48
C ILE A 543 -11.25 3.48 -16.09
N ASN A 544 -10.62 2.53 -15.37
CA ASN A 544 -10.05 2.79 -14.06
C ASN A 544 -9.01 3.93 -14.11
N LEU A 545 -8.09 3.87 -15.07
CA LEU A 545 -7.08 4.91 -15.28
C LEU A 545 -7.71 6.25 -15.67
N ALA A 546 -8.74 6.25 -16.52
CA ALA A 546 -9.50 7.44 -16.87
C ALA A 546 -10.24 8.03 -15.67
N LEU A 547 -10.83 7.18 -14.82
CA LEU A 547 -11.59 7.59 -13.63
C LEU A 547 -10.65 8.20 -12.57
N ILE A 548 -9.52 7.54 -12.29
CA ILE A 548 -8.50 8.07 -11.37
C ILE A 548 -7.94 9.40 -11.89
N THR A 549 -7.58 9.45 -13.18
CA THR A 549 -7.03 10.68 -13.78
C THR A 549 -8.08 11.80 -13.79
N GLY A 550 -9.35 11.45 -14.06
CA GLY A 550 -10.47 12.37 -14.06
C GLY A 550 -10.78 12.94 -12.68
N VAL A 551 -10.89 12.10 -11.66
CA VAL A 551 -11.11 12.50 -10.25
C VAL A 551 -9.95 13.35 -9.74
N LYS A 552 -8.71 12.91 -9.97
CA LYS A 552 -7.50 13.69 -9.63
C LYS A 552 -7.60 15.09 -10.23
N ASN A 553 -7.84 15.19 -11.54
CA ASN A 553 -7.94 16.47 -12.22
C ASN A 553 -9.16 17.31 -11.79
N ARG A 554 -10.21 16.68 -11.26
CA ARG A 554 -11.39 17.38 -10.72
C ARG A 554 -11.07 17.99 -9.36
N LEU A 555 -10.44 17.24 -8.46
CA LEU A 555 -10.04 17.70 -7.12
C LEU A 555 -9.03 18.85 -7.22
N TRP A 556 -8.01 18.75 -8.09
CA TRP A 556 -7.08 19.86 -8.36
C TRP A 556 -7.79 21.13 -8.87
N ARG A 557 -8.83 20.96 -9.68
CA ARG A 557 -9.63 22.11 -10.16
C ARG A 557 -10.47 22.72 -9.05
N GLN A 558 -11.11 21.92 -8.22
CA GLN A 558 -11.93 22.40 -7.10
C GLN A 558 -11.08 23.16 -6.06
N GLN A 559 -9.91 22.62 -5.67
CA GLN A 559 -8.99 23.31 -4.76
C GLN A 559 -8.54 24.66 -5.31
N ARG A 560 -8.25 24.72 -6.62
CA ARG A 560 -7.85 25.98 -7.26
C ARG A 560 -8.98 27.01 -7.24
N ILE A 561 -10.22 26.60 -7.51
CA ILE A 561 -11.38 27.51 -7.46
C ILE A 561 -11.58 28.05 -6.04
N ALA A 562 -11.53 27.18 -5.02
CA ALA A 562 -11.64 27.60 -3.63
C ALA A 562 -10.52 28.57 -3.22
N GLY A 563 -9.27 28.31 -3.66
CA GLY A 563 -8.14 29.22 -3.43
C GLY A 563 -8.29 30.56 -4.16
N GLU A 564 -8.84 30.59 -5.37
CA GLU A 564 -9.13 31.82 -6.12
C GLU A 564 -10.24 32.64 -5.42
N GLU A 565 -11.29 31.99 -4.94
CA GLU A 565 -12.38 32.63 -4.17
C GLU A 565 -11.88 33.22 -2.85
N ALA A 566 -11.04 32.49 -2.11
CA ALA A 566 -10.40 32.97 -0.89
C ALA A 566 -9.50 34.18 -1.17
N LEU A 567 -8.71 34.14 -2.24
CA LEU A 567 -7.82 35.24 -2.64
C LEU A 567 -8.59 36.51 -3.03
N VAL A 568 -9.69 36.37 -3.77
CA VAL A 568 -10.56 37.52 -4.14
C VAL A 568 -11.23 38.11 -2.90
N SER A 569 -11.68 37.28 -1.97
CA SER A 569 -12.28 37.72 -0.71
C SER A 569 -11.26 38.44 0.17
N ALA A 570 -10.05 37.88 0.28
CA ALA A 570 -8.93 38.51 0.97
C ALA A 570 -8.53 39.84 0.33
N GLN A 571 -8.46 39.91 -1.01
CA GLN A 571 -8.16 41.15 -1.73
C GLN A 571 -9.17 42.25 -1.39
N ARG A 572 -10.47 41.96 -1.39
CA ARG A 572 -11.50 42.94 -1.02
C ARG A 572 -11.30 43.44 0.41
N SER A 573 -11.18 42.50 1.37
CA SER A 573 -11.01 42.84 2.78
C SER A 573 -9.73 43.66 3.07
N LEU A 574 -8.61 43.31 2.41
CA LEU A 574 -7.34 44.02 2.55
C LEU A 574 -7.35 45.39 1.86
N VAL A 575 -8.03 45.56 0.72
CA VAL A 575 -8.18 46.87 0.08
C VAL A 575 -8.99 47.82 0.95
N ASP A 576 -10.08 47.32 1.55
CA ASP A 576 -10.90 48.11 2.48
C ASP A 576 -10.07 48.52 3.71
N TYR A 577 -9.30 47.58 4.29
CA TYR A 577 -8.41 47.88 5.41
C TYR A 577 -7.28 48.88 5.06
N LEU A 578 -6.66 48.75 3.89
CA LEU A 578 -5.63 49.68 3.41
C LEU A 578 -6.17 51.10 3.21
N ARG A 579 -7.46 51.25 2.89
CA ARG A 579 -8.11 52.56 2.76
C ARG A 579 -8.35 53.22 4.11
N ASP A 580 -8.67 52.41 5.12
CA ASP A 580 -9.04 52.89 6.47
C ASP A 580 -7.82 53.05 7.40
N LEU A 581 -6.60 52.78 6.91
CA LEU A 581 -5.38 52.86 7.70
C LEU A 581 -5.10 54.33 8.10
N PRO A 582 -5.00 54.66 9.41
CA PRO A 582 -4.70 56.01 9.85
C PRO A 582 -3.31 56.45 9.37
N PRO A 583 -3.13 57.71 8.93
CA PRO A 583 -1.83 58.23 8.50
C PRO A 583 -0.82 58.17 9.66
N GLY A 584 0.29 57.46 9.47
CA GLY A 584 1.37 57.31 10.46
C GLY A 584 1.63 55.88 10.95
N PHE A 585 0.73 54.92 10.69
CA PHE A 585 0.94 53.50 11.02
C PHE A 585 1.59 52.75 9.85
N GLY A 586 2.72 52.08 10.12
CA GLY A 586 3.43 51.27 9.13
C GLY A 586 2.73 49.91 8.89
N ILE A 587 2.68 49.48 7.63
CA ILE A 587 2.17 48.16 7.21
C ILE A 587 2.84 47.03 8.00
N ASP A 588 4.14 47.17 8.29
CA ASP A 588 4.94 46.20 9.04
C ASP A 588 4.39 45.89 10.45
N VAL A 589 3.66 46.81 11.08
CA VAL A 589 3.24 46.69 12.49
C VAL A 589 1.81 46.14 12.63
N THR A 590 0.88 46.56 11.76
CA THR A 590 -0.55 46.24 11.93
C THR A 590 -1.04 45.08 11.06
N PHE A 591 -0.34 44.77 9.96
CA PHE A 591 -0.77 43.73 9.03
C PHE A 591 -0.59 42.29 9.53
N PRO A 592 0.43 41.93 10.35
CA PRO A 592 0.62 40.54 10.76
C PRO A 592 -0.62 39.96 11.45
N GLU A 593 -1.16 40.68 12.43
CA GLU A 593 -2.34 40.26 13.20
C GLU A 593 -3.62 40.23 12.35
N ARG A 594 -3.76 41.20 11.44
CA ARG A 594 -4.89 41.23 10.49
C ARG A 594 -4.85 40.07 9.50
N LEU A 595 -3.67 39.71 9.00
CA LEU A 595 -3.51 38.59 8.06
C LEU A 595 -3.74 37.25 8.76
N ARG A 596 -3.31 37.12 10.02
CA ARG A 596 -3.55 35.93 10.85
C ARG A 596 -5.06 35.73 11.11
N SER A 597 -5.76 36.76 11.58
CA SER A 597 -7.22 36.71 11.77
C SER A 597 -7.98 36.45 10.46
N LEU A 598 -7.58 37.10 9.36
CA LEU A 598 -8.18 36.89 8.05
C LEU A 598 -7.95 35.47 7.51
N ALA A 599 -6.76 34.90 7.74
CA ALA A 599 -6.45 33.52 7.39
C ALA A 599 -7.32 32.51 8.16
N GLY A 600 -7.58 32.77 9.45
CA GLY A 600 -8.49 31.94 10.27
C GLY A 600 -9.93 31.94 9.74
N VAL A 601 -10.45 33.12 9.37
CA VAL A 601 -11.80 33.23 8.79
C VAL A 601 -11.88 32.59 7.41
N LEU A 602 -10.88 32.81 6.56
CA LEU A 602 -10.85 32.28 5.19
C LEU A 602 -10.40 30.81 5.12
N ARG A 603 -9.91 30.23 6.23
CA ARG A 603 -9.31 28.88 6.31
C ARG A 603 -8.20 28.64 5.27
N HIS A 604 -7.51 29.70 4.86
CA HIS A 604 -6.42 29.66 3.89
C HIS A 604 -5.29 30.54 4.40
N ASP A 605 -4.05 30.07 4.26
CA ASP A 605 -2.88 30.88 4.60
C ASP A 605 -2.71 32.00 3.57
N ILE A 606 -2.29 33.18 4.01
CA ILE A 606 -2.23 34.39 3.18
C ILE A 606 -0.90 35.09 3.40
N ASN A 607 -0.23 35.43 2.31
CA ASN A 607 0.99 36.24 2.35
C ASN A 607 0.78 37.51 1.55
N PHE A 608 1.26 38.62 2.09
CA PHE A 608 1.21 39.94 1.50
C PHE A 608 2.62 40.44 1.23
N TYR A 609 2.89 40.81 -0.01
CA TYR A 609 4.18 41.33 -0.46
C TYR A 609 4.03 42.79 -0.86
N TRP A 610 5.00 43.63 -0.48
CA TRP A 610 5.03 45.00 -0.95
C TRP A 610 6.43 45.54 -1.21
N GLY A 611 6.54 46.49 -2.13
CA GLY A 611 7.79 47.15 -2.49
C GLY A 611 8.44 46.59 -3.77
N SER A 612 9.07 47.45 -4.56
CA SER A 612 9.63 47.10 -5.88
C SER A 612 11.11 46.70 -5.85
N ARG A 613 11.89 47.19 -4.88
CA ARG A 613 13.36 46.99 -4.78
C ARG A 613 13.76 46.19 -3.54
N GLU A 614 13.06 46.43 -2.44
CA GLU A 614 13.10 45.65 -1.21
C GLU A 614 11.68 45.12 -0.96
N SER A 615 11.36 43.97 -1.57
CA SER A 615 10.06 43.32 -1.33
C SER A 615 10.02 42.89 0.13
N ARG A 616 9.26 43.61 0.95
CA ARG A 616 8.91 43.21 2.32
C ARG A 616 7.69 42.30 2.28
N ILE A 617 7.55 41.48 3.31
CA ILE A 617 6.51 40.48 3.38
C ILE A 617 5.90 40.42 4.77
N VAL A 618 4.58 40.27 4.80
CA VAL A 618 3.81 39.90 5.99
C VAL A 618 3.07 38.62 5.64
N SER A 619 3.13 37.64 6.53
CA SER A 619 2.52 36.33 6.33
C SER A 619 1.63 36.00 7.52
N SER A 620 0.51 35.32 7.26
CA SER A 620 -0.26 34.66 8.32
C SER A 620 0.53 33.52 8.98
N ARG A 621 1.57 33.03 8.32
CA ARG A 621 2.48 31.96 8.76
C ARG A 621 3.95 32.36 8.55
N PRO A 622 4.51 33.24 9.41
CA PRO A 622 5.90 33.70 9.27
C PRO A 622 6.92 32.54 9.37
N GLU A 623 6.60 31.47 10.10
CA GLU A 623 7.46 30.31 10.31
C GLU A 623 7.82 29.57 9.00
N LEU A 624 6.93 29.61 7.99
CA LEU A 624 7.18 29.00 6.69
C LEU A 624 8.26 29.75 5.88
N PHE A 625 8.42 31.05 6.12
CA PHE A 625 9.43 31.87 5.46
C PHE A 625 10.79 31.74 6.14
N ALA A 626 10.80 31.72 7.47
CA ALA A 626 12.01 31.48 8.25
C ALA A 626 12.60 30.09 7.95
N ALA A 627 11.74 29.07 7.75
CA ALA A 627 12.16 27.73 7.33
C ALA A 627 12.54 27.62 5.84
N GLY A 628 12.41 28.68 5.04
CA GLY A 628 12.72 28.70 3.61
C GLY A 628 11.73 27.91 2.73
N LEU A 629 10.56 27.57 3.27
CA LEU A 629 9.53 26.81 2.56
C LEU A 629 8.77 27.67 1.54
N VAL A 630 8.56 28.95 1.85
CA VAL A 630 7.86 29.93 0.99
C VAL A 630 8.84 31.07 0.63
N PRO A 631 8.79 31.67 -0.59
CA PRO A 631 9.88 32.53 -1.04
C PRO A 631 9.73 33.92 -0.42
N LYS A 632 10.76 34.45 0.24
CA LYS A 632 10.77 35.79 0.87
C LYS A 632 10.49 36.96 -0.09
N ARG A 633 10.53 36.71 -1.40
CA ARG A 633 10.29 37.69 -2.46
C ARG A 633 9.39 37.08 -3.52
N ILE A 634 8.63 37.94 -4.19
CA ILE A 634 7.84 37.50 -5.35
C ILE A 634 8.77 36.90 -6.42
N PRO A 635 8.46 35.70 -6.93
CA PRO A 635 9.21 35.13 -8.05
C PRO A 635 9.16 36.05 -9.28
N GLY A 636 10.28 36.25 -9.96
CA GLY A 636 10.35 37.15 -11.12
C GLY A 636 9.34 36.83 -12.22
N GLU A 637 9.03 35.54 -12.43
CA GLU A 637 7.99 35.11 -13.38
C GLU A 637 6.57 35.56 -12.98
N VAL A 638 6.26 35.53 -11.68
CA VAL A 638 4.98 36.01 -11.13
C VAL A 638 4.91 37.53 -11.22
N PHE A 639 5.99 38.22 -10.83
CA PHE A 639 6.07 39.67 -10.91
C PHE A 639 5.90 40.15 -12.36
N SER A 640 6.58 39.52 -13.32
CA SER A 640 6.47 39.89 -14.73
C SER A 640 5.05 39.77 -15.27
N ARG A 641 4.29 38.74 -14.88
CA ARG A 641 2.90 38.56 -15.32
C ARG A 641 1.96 39.54 -14.61
N LEU A 642 2.02 39.64 -13.29
CA LEU A 642 1.08 40.46 -12.54
C LEU A 642 1.36 41.96 -12.67
N ALA A 643 2.61 42.36 -12.49
CA ALA A 643 3.03 43.77 -12.44
C ALA A 643 3.23 44.37 -13.84
N LEU A 644 3.89 43.64 -14.75
CA LEU A 644 4.24 44.14 -16.09
C LEU A 644 3.23 43.70 -17.16
N GLY A 645 2.73 42.47 -17.06
CA GLY A 645 1.77 41.89 -18.01
C GLY A 645 0.31 42.22 -17.75
N GLY A 646 -0.02 42.83 -16.59
CA GLY A 646 -1.38 43.26 -16.24
C GLY A 646 -2.36 42.12 -15.92
N TYR A 647 -1.88 40.89 -15.74
CA TYR A 647 -2.72 39.75 -15.36
C TYR A 647 -3.30 39.95 -13.96
N ASN A 648 -4.56 39.56 -13.74
CA ASN A 648 -5.23 39.68 -12.44
C ASN A 648 -4.90 38.52 -11.49
N LEU A 649 -4.43 37.40 -12.02
CA LEU A 649 -4.21 36.16 -11.28
C LEU A 649 -3.12 35.35 -11.97
N THR A 650 -2.25 34.72 -11.19
CA THR A 650 -1.32 33.73 -11.71
C THR A 650 -1.10 32.64 -10.68
N SER A 651 -0.84 31.41 -11.13
CA SER A 651 -0.57 30.29 -10.25
C SER A 651 0.70 29.57 -10.65
N ARG A 652 1.36 28.97 -9.66
CA ARG A 652 2.62 28.29 -9.80
C ARG A 652 2.58 27.00 -9.01
N GLN A 653 3.11 25.92 -9.59
CA GLN A 653 3.38 24.70 -8.84
C GLN A 653 4.79 24.77 -8.27
N ARG A 654 4.92 24.48 -6.98
CA ARG A 654 6.20 24.44 -6.30
C ARG A 654 6.42 23.08 -5.68
N SER A 655 7.67 22.63 -5.69
CA SER A 655 8.10 21.44 -4.94
C SER A 655 9.23 21.81 -4.00
N VAL A 656 9.05 21.58 -2.70
CA VAL A 656 10.06 21.80 -1.66
C VAL A 656 10.06 20.58 -0.74
N ALA A 657 11.25 20.07 -0.41
CA ALA A 657 11.42 18.94 0.52
C ALA A 657 10.58 17.69 0.17
N GLY A 658 10.34 17.44 -1.13
CA GLY A 658 9.52 16.30 -1.61
C GLY A 658 8.02 16.57 -1.68
N ASN A 659 7.52 17.64 -1.06
CA ASN A 659 6.12 18.03 -1.10
C ASN A 659 5.86 18.93 -2.32
N ARG A 660 4.69 18.79 -2.94
CA ARG A 660 4.25 19.64 -4.06
C ARG A 660 2.99 20.40 -3.66
N TYR A 661 3.00 21.71 -3.84
CA TYR A 661 1.86 22.57 -3.54
C TYR A 661 1.69 23.66 -4.61
N VAL A 662 0.52 24.26 -4.65
CA VAL A 662 0.18 25.32 -5.62
C VAL A 662 0.17 26.66 -4.88
N GLU A 663 0.87 27.65 -5.41
CA GLU A 663 0.83 29.04 -4.95
C GLU A 663 -0.01 29.85 -5.95
N ILE A 664 -1.03 30.56 -5.47
CA ILE A 664 -1.85 31.47 -6.27
C ILE A 664 -1.54 32.90 -5.87
N TYR A 665 -1.30 33.78 -6.84
CA TYR A 665 -0.93 35.18 -6.62
C TYR A 665 -1.90 36.13 -7.32
N ALA A 666 -2.23 37.25 -6.65
CA ALA A 666 -3.02 38.35 -7.21
C ALA A 666 -2.42 39.72 -6.84
N PRO A 667 -2.50 40.73 -7.73
CA PRO A 667 -2.08 42.09 -7.40
C PRO A 667 -3.18 42.83 -6.63
N LEU A 668 -2.81 43.59 -5.60
CA LEU A 668 -3.73 44.54 -4.97
C LEU A 668 -3.67 45.89 -5.70
N ARG A 669 -4.81 46.28 -6.28
CA ARG A 669 -4.98 47.57 -6.96
C ARG A 669 -5.68 48.53 -6.02
N LEU A 670 -4.95 49.53 -5.53
CA LEU A 670 -5.55 50.61 -4.76
C LEU A 670 -6.11 51.68 -5.72
N PRO A 671 -7.38 52.09 -5.56
CA PRO A 671 -7.97 53.13 -6.41
C PRO A 671 -7.21 54.45 -6.24
N GLY A 672 -6.75 55.03 -7.36
CA GLY A 672 -5.97 56.28 -7.38
C GLY A 672 -4.45 56.12 -7.36
N ALA A 673 -3.92 54.92 -7.11
CA ALA A 673 -2.48 54.67 -7.13
C ALA A 673 -2.02 54.15 -8.51
N ARG A 674 -1.00 54.78 -9.12
CA ARG A 674 -0.65 54.57 -10.54
C ARG A 674 0.22 53.35 -10.85
N GLN A 675 0.62 52.57 -9.85
CA GLN A 675 1.17 51.21 -9.96
C GLN A 675 1.55 50.77 -8.54
N THR A 676 0.75 49.89 -7.93
CA THR A 676 1.01 49.42 -6.58
C THR A 676 1.75 48.10 -6.62
N GLY A 677 2.99 48.10 -6.13
CA GLY A 677 3.79 46.89 -5.90
C GLY A 677 3.27 46.05 -4.73
N PHE A 678 1.95 45.98 -4.53
CA PHE A 678 1.27 45.20 -3.52
C PHE A 678 0.74 43.91 -4.14
N PHE A 679 1.05 42.77 -3.55
CA PHE A 679 0.62 41.48 -4.06
C PHE A 679 0.22 40.56 -2.92
N LEU A 680 -0.79 39.73 -3.19
CA LEU A 680 -1.28 38.71 -2.30
C LEU A 680 -0.88 37.35 -2.86
N SER A 681 -0.57 36.40 -1.98
CA SER A 681 -0.46 35.00 -2.34
C SER A 681 -1.17 34.12 -1.35
N VAL A 682 -1.85 33.08 -1.86
CA VAL A 682 -2.42 32.00 -1.06
C VAL A 682 -1.71 30.71 -1.44
N PRO A 683 -0.92 30.11 -0.54
CA PRO A 683 -0.27 28.84 -0.81
C PRO A 683 -1.20 27.70 -0.34
N LEU A 684 -1.57 26.81 -1.25
CA LEU A 684 -2.53 25.71 -1.01
C LEU A 684 -1.83 24.50 -0.38
N LEU A 685 -1.40 24.64 0.89
CA LEU A 685 -0.62 23.64 1.64
C LEU A 685 -1.48 22.57 2.31
N ALA A 686 -2.56 22.97 2.99
CA ALA A 686 -3.25 22.14 3.99
C ALA A 686 -4.19 21.07 3.43
N GLN A 687 -4.70 21.20 2.20
CA GLN A 687 -5.76 20.30 1.67
C GLN A 687 -5.23 19.10 0.85
N GLN A 688 -3.92 18.92 0.72
CA GLN A 688 -3.37 17.81 -0.08
C GLN A 688 -3.56 16.45 0.60
N GLU A 689 -3.64 16.41 1.93
CA GLU A 689 -3.72 15.16 2.70
C GLU A 689 -5.13 14.58 2.68
N GLU A 690 -6.17 15.40 2.88
CA GLU A 690 -7.58 15.01 2.69
C GLU A 690 -7.82 14.49 1.27
N VAL A 691 -7.30 15.20 0.26
CA VAL A 691 -7.40 14.78 -1.15
C VAL A 691 -6.64 13.50 -1.44
N ALA A 692 -5.46 13.28 -0.84
CA ALA A 692 -4.69 12.06 -1.02
C ALA A 692 -5.42 10.85 -0.40
N GLU A 693 -6.07 11.05 0.74
CA GLU A 693 -6.79 10.01 1.46
C GLU A 693 -8.10 9.64 0.77
N GLU A 694 -8.82 10.63 0.25
CA GLU A 694 -10.00 10.46 -0.60
C GLU A 694 -9.64 9.79 -1.95
N LEU A 695 -8.50 10.17 -2.55
CA LEU A 695 -7.96 9.49 -3.74
C LEU A 695 -7.59 8.04 -3.45
N ARG A 696 -7.02 7.76 -2.27
CA ARG A 696 -6.62 6.41 -1.87
C ARG A 696 -7.84 5.49 -1.81
N HIS A 697 -8.91 5.93 -1.14
CA HIS A 697 -10.15 5.17 -1.07
C HIS A 697 -10.78 4.93 -2.46
N LEU A 698 -10.83 5.95 -3.32
CA LEU A 698 -11.38 5.80 -4.67
C LEU A 698 -10.52 4.90 -5.57
N ARG A 699 -9.20 5.00 -5.47
CA ARG A 699 -8.26 4.15 -6.23
C ARG A 699 -8.40 2.68 -5.84
N LEU A 700 -8.59 2.40 -4.56
CA LEU A 700 -8.74 1.05 -4.04
C LEU A 700 -10.09 0.44 -4.43
N GLN A 701 -11.19 1.19 -4.33
CA GLN A 701 -12.50 0.76 -4.83
C GLN A 701 -12.48 0.46 -6.33
N ALA A 702 -11.84 1.31 -7.13
CA ALA A 702 -11.70 1.10 -8.56
C ALA A 702 -10.89 -0.18 -8.87
N LEU A 703 -9.80 -0.44 -8.14
CA LEU A 703 -9.01 -1.66 -8.28
C LEU A 703 -9.85 -2.91 -7.98
N LEU A 704 -10.63 -2.90 -6.89
CA LEU A 704 -11.48 -4.03 -6.54
C LEU A 704 -12.58 -4.30 -7.56
N LEU A 705 -13.25 -3.25 -8.05
CA LEU A 705 -14.24 -3.37 -9.11
C LEU A 705 -13.62 -4.00 -10.38
N THR A 706 -12.40 -3.57 -10.70
CA THR A 706 -11.64 -4.08 -11.85
C THR A 706 -11.26 -5.56 -11.65
N ALA A 707 -10.79 -5.93 -10.45
CA ALA A 707 -10.45 -7.31 -10.11
C ALA A 707 -11.68 -8.23 -10.08
N ALA A 708 -12.81 -7.75 -9.55
CA ALA A 708 -14.08 -8.46 -9.53
C ALA A 708 -14.59 -8.70 -10.96
N LEU A 709 -14.60 -7.67 -11.82
CA LEU A 709 -15.03 -7.84 -13.21
C LEU A 709 -14.06 -8.74 -13.99
N PHE A 710 -12.76 -8.69 -13.70
CA PHE A 710 -11.80 -9.65 -14.25
C PHE A 710 -12.11 -11.09 -13.83
N ALA A 711 -12.43 -11.32 -12.55
CA ALA A 711 -12.82 -12.65 -12.07
C ALA A 711 -14.10 -13.15 -12.77
N VAL A 712 -15.09 -12.28 -12.97
CA VAL A 712 -16.30 -12.59 -13.76
C VAL A 712 -15.93 -12.93 -15.19
N LEU A 713 -15.06 -12.15 -15.84
CA LEU A 713 -14.59 -12.42 -17.19
C LEU A 713 -13.88 -13.77 -17.31
N VAL A 714 -13.02 -14.12 -16.36
CA VAL A 714 -12.35 -15.42 -16.31
C VAL A 714 -13.38 -16.54 -16.12
N ALA A 715 -14.37 -16.35 -15.24
CA ALA A 715 -15.44 -17.34 -15.03
C ALA A 715 -16.30 -17.54 -16.29
N VAL A 716 -16.69 -16.45 -16.96
CA VAL A 716 -17.43 -16.47 -18.23
C VAL A 716 -16.60 -17.14 -19.32
N SER A 717 -15.33 -16.80 -19.45
CA SER A 717 -14.40 -17.41 -20.42
C SER A 717 -14.22 -18.90 -20.17
N ALA A 718 -14.09 -19.32 -18.90
CA ALA A 718 -14.01 -20.72 -18.53
C ALA A 718 -15.32 -21.48 -18.82
N ARG A 719 -16.48 -20.83 -18.62
CA ARG A 719 -17.78 -21.39 -18.97
C ARG A 719 -17.95 -21.55 -20.47
N LEU A 720 -17.60 -20.54 -21.26
CA LEU A 720 -17.60 -20.59 -22.73
C LEU A 720 -16.66 -21.67 -23.28
N ALA A 721 -15.46 -21.80 -22.70
CA ALA A 721 -14.50 -22.82 -23.11
C ALA A 721 -15.04 -24.25 -22.88
N ARG A 722 -15.77 -24.48 -21.78
CA ARG A 722 -16.39 -25.78 -21.50
C ARG A 722 -17.66 -26.03 -22.32
N GLY A 723 -18.48 -24.99 -22.55
CA GLY A 723 -19.76 -25.13 -23.28
C GLY A 723 -19.61 -25.30 -24.78
N PHE A 724 -18.73 -24.52 -25.42
CA PHE A 724 -18.64 -24.50 -26.89
C PHE A 724 -17.37 -25.15 -27.43
N ALA A 725 -16.21 -24.80 -26.87
CA ALA A 725 -14.93 -25.19 -27.48
C ALA A 725 -14.62 -26.70 -27.32
N ALA A 726 -14.95 -27.28 -26.17
CA ALA A 726 -14.74 -28.71 -25.93
C ALA A 726 -15.63 -29.59 -26.83
N PRO A 727 -16.97 -29.40 -26.90
CA PRO A 727 -17.81 -30.22 -27.77
C PRO A 727 -17.46 -30.09 -29.25
N ILE A 728 -17.11 -28.89 -29.73
CA ILE A 728 -16.66 -28.71 -31.13
C ILE A 728 -15.40 -29.53 -31.41
N THR A 729 -14.45 -29.57 -30.46
CA THR A 729 -13.23 -30.36 -30.63
C THR A 729 -13.56 -31.86 -30.68
N GLU A 730 -14.44 -32.34 -29.80
CA GLU A 730 -14.91 -33.72 -29.80
C GLU A 730 -15.66 -34.09 -31.09
N LEU A 731 -16.49 -33.19 -31.63
CA LEU A 731 -17.16 -33.36 -32.93
C LEU A 731 -16.15 -33.46 -34.09
N VAL A 732 -15.09 -32.64 -34.08
CA VAL A 732 -14.01 -32.68 -35.09
C VAL A 732 -13.21 -33.99 -34.98
N GLU A 733 -12.94 -34.46 -33.77
CA GLU A 733 -12.28 -35.75 -33.54
C GLU A 733 -13.19 -36.92 -33.96
N GLY A 734 -14.49 -36.84 -33.66
CA GLY A 734 -15.51 -37.81 -34.04
C GLY A 734 -15.67 -37.94 -35.55
N THR A 735 -15.76 -36.82 -36.26
CA THR A 735 -15.80 -36.81 -37.74
C THR A 735 -14.54 -37.37 -38.38
N ARG A 736 -13.36 -37.15 -37.78
CA ARG A 736 -12.12 -37.84 -38.21
C ARG A 736 -12.19 -39.35 -38.02
N ARG A 737 -12.79 -39.83 -36.93
CA ARG A 737 -13.03 -41.27 -36.71
C ARG A 737 -14.00 -41.84 -37.74
N ILE A 738 -15.08 -41.12 -38.06
CA ILE A 738 -16.03 -41.51 -39.12
C ILE A 738 -15.32 -41.60 -40.48
N ALA A 739 -14.46 -40.62 -40.81
CA ALA A 739 -13.63 -40.67 -42.02
C ALA A 739 -12.67 -41.88 -42.02
N GLY A 740 -12.24 -42.35 -40.84
CA GLY A 740 -11.48 -43.59 -40.65
C GLY A 740 -12.32 -44.87 -40.71
N GLY A 741 -13.64 -44.77 -40.89
CA GLY A 741 -14.55 -45.91 -41.02
C GLY A 741 -15.40 -46.21 -39.79
N ALA A 742 -15.44 -45.33 -38.78
CA ALA A 742 -16.41 -45.44 -37.69
C ALA A 742 -17.85 -45.18 -38.21
N ASP A 743 -18.81 -45.87 -37.61
CA ASP A 743 -20.23 -45.85 -37.92
C ASP A 743 -21.03 -44.82 -37.09
N SER A 744 -20.39 -44.17 -36.13
CA SER A 744 -20.95 -43.08 -35.31
C SER A 744 -19.84 -42.15 -34.76
N LEU A 745 -20.26 -41.00 -34.25
CA LEU A 745 -19.43 -40.03 -33.54
C LEU A 745 -19.00 -40.53 -32.17
N GLY A 746 -19.87 -41.25 -31.45
CA GLY A 746 -19.58 -41.77 -30.11
C GLY A 746 -19.21 -40.68 -29.09
N VAL A 747 -19.91 -39.54 -29.15
CA VAL A 747 -19.76 -38.40 -28.22
C VAL A 747 -21.08 -38.23 -27.46
N ALA A 748 -21.03 -37.90 -26.16
CA ALA A 748 -22.24 -37.60 -25.39
C ALA A 748 -22.91 -36.33 -25.94
N ALA A 749 -24.25 -36.30 -25.98
CA ALA A 749 -25.00 -35.16 -26.51
C ALA A 749 -24.55 -33.84 -25.83
N PRO A 750 -24.08 -32.85 -26.60
CA PRO A 750 -23.73 -31.54 -26.07
C PRO A 750 -24.90 -30.91 -25.30
N SER A 751 -24.60 -30.10 -24.29
CA SER A 751 -25.63 -29.44 -23.47
C SER A 751 -26.39 -28.33 -24.21
N ASP A 752 -25.78 -27.73 -25.24
CA ASP A 752 -26.40 -26.70 -26.06
C ASP A 752 -27.22 -27.34 -27.19
N LEU A 753 -28.48 -26.93 -27.33
CA LEU A 753 -29.45 -27.52 -28.25
C LEU A 753 -28.95 -27.56 -29.71
N GLU A 754 -28.38 -26.45 -30.19
CA GLU A 754 -27.89 -26.30 -31.56
C GLU A 754 -26.71 -27.25 -31.85
N LEU A 755 -25.84 -27.48 -30.86
CA LEU A 755 -24.73 -28.41 -30.96
C LEU A 755 -25.19 -29.87 -30.85
N ALA A 756 -26.23 -30.13 -30.05
CA ALA A 756 -26.86 -31.45 -29.96
C ALA A 756 -27.52 -31.85 -31.29
N GLU A 757 -28.28 -30.94 -31.90
CA GLU A 757 -28.91 -31.15 -33.22
C GLU A 757 -27.85 -31.42 -34.31
N LEU A 758 -26.73 -30.69 -34.30
CA LEU A 758 -25.63 -30.95 -35.21
C LEU A 758 -24.97 -32.31 -34.97
N ALA A 759 -24.76 -32.70 -33.71
CA ALA A 759 -24.19 -34.01 -33.37
C ALA A 759 -25.09 -35.14 -33.88
N GLU A 760 -26.40 -35.04 -33.65
CA GLU A 760 -27.40 -35.99 -34.14
C GLU A 760 -27.42 -36.07 -35.67
N ALA A 761 -27.41 -34.94 -36.36
CA ALA A 761 -27.41 -34.92 -37.83
C ALA A 761 -26.15 -35.59 -38.43
N VAL A 762 -24.98 -35.39 -37.81
CA VAL A 762 -23.74 -36.04 -38.27
C VAL A 762 -23.74 -37.54 -37.95
N ASP A 763 -24.29 -37.95 -36.80
CA ASP A 763 -24.48 -39.36 -36.47
C ASP A 763 -25.43 -40.06 -37.45
N GLU A 764 -26.53 -39.40 -37.83
CA GLU A 764 -27.44 -39.92 -38.84
C GLU A 764 -26.73 -40.09 -40.19
N MET A 765 -25.90 -39.12 -40.59
CA MET A 765 -25.09 -39.22 -41.81
C MET A 765 -24.10 -40.39 -41.74
N ALA A 766 -23.41 -40.56 -40.61
CA ALA A 766 -22.46 -41.66 -40.40
C ALA A 766 -23.15 -43.02 -40.52
N ALA A 767 -24.32 -43.17 -39.90
CA ALA A 767 -25.14 -44.38 -39.99
C ALA A 767 -25.61 -44.67 -41.43
N ARG A 768 -25.99 -43.63 -42.19
CA ARG A 768 -26.36 -43.78 -43.62
C ARG A 768 -25.16 -44.22 -44.47
N ILE A 769 -23.97 -43.66 -44.24
CA ILE A 769 -22.74 -44.05 -44.93
C ILE A 769 -22.38 -45.51 -44.61
N ALA A 770 -22.46 -45.92 -43.34
CA ALA A 770 -22.20 -47.29 -42.92
C ALA A 770 -23.14 -48.29 -43.60
N LYS A 771 -24.45 -48.01 -43.60
CA LYS A 771 -25.45 -48.83 -44.31
C LYS A 771 -25.21 -48.88 -45.82
N GLY A 772 -24.85 -47.76 -46.44
CA GLY A 772 -24.51 -47.70 -47.87
C GLY A 772 -23.30 -48.57 -48.21
N ARG A 773 -22.24 -48.51 -47.40
CA ARG A 773 -21.05 -49.36 -47.55
C ARG A 773 -21.39 -50.84 -47.38
N GLU A 774 -22.20 -51.21 -46.39
CA GLU A 774 -22.62 -52.59 -46.17
C GLU A 774 -23.41 -53.14 -47.36
N ARG A 775 -24.32 -52.31 -47.92
CA ARG A 775 -25.07 -52.67 -49.13
C ARG A 775 -24.15 -52.89 -50.33
N LEU A 776 -23.20 -51.98 -50.58
CA LEU A 776 -22.23 -52.12 -51.66
C LEU A 776 -21.36 -53.37 -51.50
N LEU A 777 -20.94 -53.70 -50.27
CA LEU A 777 -20.20 -54.92 -49.99
C LEU A 777 -21.03 -56.17 -50.23
N ARG A 778 -22.32 -56.18 -49.85
CA ARG A 778 -23.23 -57.30 -50.16
C ARG A 778 -23.46 -57.45 -51.66
N GLU A 779 -23.73 -56.36 -52.38
CA GLU A 779 -23.89 -56.38 -53.84
C GLU A 779 -22.62 -56.92 -54.52
N LYS A 780 -21.44 -56.43 -54.09
CA LYS A 780 -20.15 -56.96 -54.57
C LYS A 780 -20.00 -58.46 -54.30
N GLN A 781 -20.30 -58.93 -53.09
CA GLN A 781 -20.22 -60.35 -52.72
C GLN A 781 -21.22 -61.23 -53.48
N VAL A 782 -22.39 -60.69 -53.83
CA VAL A 782 -23.37 -61.39 -54.66
C VAL A 782 -22.85 -61.51 -56.09
N VAL A 783 -22.30 -60.43 -56.66
CA VAL A 783 -21.68 -60.45 -57.99
C VAL A 783 -20.49 -61.42 -58.01
N GLU A 784 -19.59 -61.36 -57.03
CA GLU A 784 -18.45 -62.28 -56.92
C GLU A 784 -18.92 -63.74 -56.82
N ARG A 785 -19.91 -64.05 -55.96
CA ARG A 785 -20.45 -65.42 -55.87
C ARG A 785 -21.12 -65.90 -57.16
N ILE A 786 -21.81 -65.02 -57.88
CA ILE A 786 -22.40 -65.34 -59.20
C ILE A 786 -21.28 -65.66 -60.19
N VAL A 787 -20.23 -64.84 -60.24
CA VAL A 787 -19.07 -65.09 -61.11
C VAL A 787 -18.36 -66.40 -60.74
N GLU A 788 -18.18 -66.69 -59.45
CA GLU A 788 -17.53 -67.93 -58.98
C GLU A 788 -18.33 -69.21 -59.29
N HIS A 789 -19.66 -69.14 -59.40
CA HIS A 789 -20.53 -70.31 -59.63
C HIS A 789 -21.06 -70.43 -61.07
N ILE A 790 -20.73 -69.49 -61.96
CA ILE A 790 -21.07 -69.62 -63.38
C ILE A 790 -20.18 -70.71 -64.01
N THR A 791 -20.82 -71.66 -64.70
CA THR A 791 -20.16 -72.80 -65.36
C THR A 791 -19.41 -72.45 -66.66
N SER A 792 -19.41 -71.18 -67.05
CA SER A 792 -18.76 -70.63 -68.25
C SER A 792 -17.60 -69.69 -67.86
N GLY A 793 -16.42 -69.81 -68.48
CA GLY A 793 -15.28 -68.94 -68.16
C GLY A 793 -15.54 -67.48 -68.56
N VAL A 794 -15.43 -66.55 -67.59
CA VAL A 794 -15.56 -65.11 -67.82
C VAL A 794 -14.19 -64.45 -67.67
N VAL A 795 -13.72 -63.77 -68.72
CA VAL A 795 -12.42 -63.07 -68.72
C VAL A 795 -12.66 -61.59 -69.05
N SER A 796 -12.20 -60.70 -68.16
CA SER A 796 -12.26 -59.25 -68.39
C SER A 796 -10.91 -58.73 -68.86
N LEU A 797 -10.93 -57.89 -69.89
CA LEU A 797 -9.75 -57.30 -70.53
C LEU A 797 -9.76 -55.78 -70.37
N ASP A 798 -8.61 -55.21 -70.03
CA ASP A 798 -8.38 -53.77 -70.03
C ASP A 798 -8.38 -53.21 -71.48
N LEU A 799 -8.44 -51.88 -71.62
CA LEU A 799 -8.24 -51.14 -72.87
C LEU A 799 -6.95 -51.56 -73.62
N ASP A 800 -5.92 -51.96 -72.86
CA ASP A 800 -4.65 -52.50 -73.38
C ASP A 800 -4.68 -54.02 -73.65
N ARG A 801 -5.86 -54.64 -73.66
CA ARG A 801 -6.10 -56.09 -73.84
C ARG A 801 -5.33 -56.99 -72.85
N ARG A 802 -5.08 -56.49 -71.63
CA ARG A 802 -4.50 -57.29 -70.54
C ARG A 802 -5.61 -57.90 -69.69
N ILE A 803 -5.44 -59.15 -69.29
CA ILE A 803 -6.43 -59.86 -68.46
C ILE A 803 -6.40 -59.26 -67.05
N LEU A 804 -7.54 -58.70 -66.62
CA LEU A 804 -7.72 -58.05 -65.32
C LEU A 804 -8.32 -59.00 -64.26
N MET A 805 -9.06 -60.01 -64.69
CA MET A 805 -9.73 -60.99 -63.83
C MET A 805 -9.72 -62.36 -64.51
N ARG A 806 -9.46 -63.42 -63.75
CA ARG A 806 -9.51 -64.82 -64.21
C ARG A 806 -10.56 -65.57 -63.42
#